data_AF-A0A2E1H4S4-F1
#
_entry.id   AF-A0A2E1H4S4-F1
#
_cell.length_a   1.000
_cell.length_b   1.000
_cell.length_c   1.000
_cell.angle_alpha   90.00
_cell.angle_beta   90.00
_cell.angle_gamma   90.00
#
_symmetry.space_group_name_H-M   'P 1'
#
loop_
_entity.id
_entity.type
_entity.pdbx_description
1 polymer ?
#
loop_
_entity_poly.entity_id
_entity_poly.type
_entity_poly.pdbx_seq_one_letter_code
_entity_poly.pdbx_strand_id
1 'polypeptide(L)'
;MLYLRADFTRIEPDLESAALTSSTSLGAASARGDSDIAITGAPLCETEFLTSKAKELRIPIHNAKWNEESKTFGISDRTQILVTCSRLASAVNGVLCESVSGQAAVSLQHYVGSHPPSSVVPVEYTNWSAISSVIGISNASIVDDEDEPVRVSFTTDSSLDSERQKTHDIMKNLYKASWETRETHVYDPAPNLTKSFMKVPFGVDGTQFDFSSSAVGKAFPLSADSFEALLKATVGLEFAFDEDVTKNFLDPEVKGVAASRWAGNVVSSFSTMAAFLMAYRADGTTAVLPDKLQDFATESWLAEPLRIPFPGDDCEGSAALISSGVHFLNVLFSNDASAKTRYPYLYAAHRSLVHHEVGIAVIGANAAHAGDADTNAKSIAGHAVCVFVPKMHILKALAAAATGAEHTLTRLEAMYPSNSNLPITFDESKVLSSGWQTASTSELFSGLTALAAEGTAPADSRLWTPDVQERMTRSAQADAEKLVADSLSPSVALVVKTLDASQNGRHRFYSDFVELVLATSSPLLTTPALQRAGVATSHLVFTDAASGKAGIGPQGLAEGSYQAVPLWSMGASDAPIVLDALREVQTNTMARRKGPVTLNDYQAASLRDSLKAVDEIEVALANGTTKPNTSIVATVSYSALVHNPSSLELLRDLIRNSGASGVVDRVSIPGLAKYATGEEAGVFLAFNLSFPR
;
A
#
# COMPACT_ATOMS: atom_id res chain seq x y z
N MET A 1 -32.55 -11.85 1.26
CA MET A 1 -31.54 -10.79 1.51
C MET A 1 -32.21 -9.45 1.22
N LEU A 2 -31.65 -8.31 1.66
CA LEU A 2 -32.15 -6.99 1.25
C LEU A 2 -31.15 -6.30 0.34
N TYR A 3 -31.65 -5.41 -0.52
CA TYR A 3 -30.85 -4.64 -1.46
C TYR A 3 -31.32 -3.19 -1.52
N LEU A 4 -30.38 -2.27 -1.70
CA LEU A 4 -30.66 -0.95 -2.25
C LEU A 4 -30.77 -1.08 -3.77
N ARG A 5 -31.97 -0.83 -4.32
CA ARG A 5 -32.18 -0.63 -5.76
C ARG A 5 -32.27 0.87 -6.02
N ALA A 6 -31.39 1.41 -6.85
CA ALA A 6 -31.40 2.83 -7.21
C ALA A 6 -30.77 3.07 -8.59
N ASP A 7 -31.15 4.18 -9.22
CA ASP A 7 -30.52 4.69 -10.42
C ASP A 7 -29.30 5.54 -10.06
N PHE A 8 -28.14 5.21 -10.63
CA PHE A 8 -26.89 5.92 -10.46
C PHE A 8 -26.47 6.62 -11.74
N THR A 9 -25.99 7.85 -11.62
CA THR A 9 -25.37 8.64 -12.70
C THR A 9 -24.07 9.22 -12.19
N ARG A 10 -23.11 9.49 -13.09
CA ARG A 10 -21.87 10.22 -12.80
C ARG A 10 -21.77 11.43 -13.71
N ILE A 11 -21.59 12.60 -13.10
CA ILE A 11 -21.32 13.86 -13.78
C ILE A 11 -19.95 14.35 -13.33
N GLU A 12 -19.07 14.62 -14.29
CA GLU A 12 -17.76 15.22 -14.03
C GLU A 12 -17.28 15.99 -15.27
N PRO A 13 -16.28 16.88 -15.12
CA PRO A 13 -15.66 17.55 -16.26
C PRO A 13 -15.16 16.55 -17.32
N ASP A 14 -15.44 16.86 -18.59
CA ASP A 14 -14.97 16.09 -19.73
C ASP A 14 -13.48 16.37 -20.00
N LEU A 15 -12.63 15.79 -19.16
CA LEU A 15 -11.18 15.95 -19.28
C LEU A 15 -10.61 15.22 -20.49
N GLU A 16 -11.34 14.24 -21.02
CA GLU A 16 -10.98 13.49 -22.23
C GLU A 16 -10.96 14.42 -23.43
N SER A 17 -12.10 15.08 -23.68
CA SER A 17 -12.21 16.05 -24.76
C SER A 17 -11.27 17.24 -24.55
N ALA A 18 -11.09 17.70 -23.31
CA ALA A 18 -10.16 18.79 -23.00
C ALA A 18 -8.70 18.40 -23.29
N ALA A 19 -8.27 17.19 -22.92
CA ALA A 19 -6.93 16.68 -23.18
C ALA A 19 -6.66 16.54 -24.69
N LEU A 20 -7.68 16.17 -25.48
CA LEU A 20 -7.56 16.04 -26.94
C LEU A 20 -7.54 17.39 -27.68
N THR A 21 -8.07 18.46 -27.07
CA THR A 21 -8.28 19.76 -27.73
C THR A 21 -7.37 20.88 -27.22
N SER A 22 -6.69 20.69 -26.09
CA SER A 22 -5.78 21.66 -25.49
C SER A 22 -4.37 21.08 -25.32
N SER A 23 -3.37 21.95 -25.07
CA SER A 23 -2.07 21.45 -24.63
C SER A 23 -2.18 20.88 -23.22
N THR A 24 -1.66 19.66 -23.03
CA THR A 24 -1.69 18.97 -21.73
C THR A 24 -0.33 18.35 -21.44
N SER A 25 0.06 18.30 -20.17
CA SER A 25 1.13 17.41 -19.73
C SER A 25 0.59 15.98 -19.64
N LEU A 26 1.50 15.00 -19.68
CA LEU A 26 1.13 13.59 -19.59
C LEU A 26 0.48 13.25 -18.23
N GLY A 27 0.99 13.82 -17.13
CA GLY A 27 0.40 13.66 -15.80
C GLY A 27 -1.01 14.24 -15.67
N ALA A 28 -1.35 15.23 -16.51
CA ALA A 28 -2.68 15.84 -16.55
C ALA A 28 -3.68 15.04 -17.40
N ALA A 29 -3.21 14.18 -18.31
CA ALA A 29 -4.11 13.38 -19.16
C ALA A 29 -4.90 12.38 -18.30
N SER A 30 -6.21 12.59 -18.22
CA SER A 30 -7.10 11.66 -17.53
C SER A 30 -8.45 11.53 -18.23
N ALA A 31 -8.98 10.31 -18.21
CA ALA A 31 -10.30 9.95 -18.72
C ALA A 31 -11.16 9.35 -17.60
N ARG A 32 -12.47 9.36 -17.78
CA ARG A 32 -13.41 8.72 -16.85
C ARG A 32 -13.08 7.23 -16.72
N GLY A 33 -13.06 6.75 -15.49
CA GLY A 33 -12.94 5.33 -15.16
C GLY A 33 -14.24 4.78 -14.56
N ASP A 34 -14.14 3.58 -14.01
CA ASP A 34 -15.23 2.92 -13.32
C ASP A 34 -15.64 3.64 -12.02
N SER A 35 -16.79 3.24 -11.49
CA SER A 35 -17.25 3.61 -10.16
C SER A 35 -17.58 2.36 -9.37
N ASP A 36 -17.01 2.27 -8.18
CA ASP A 36 -17.31 1.23 -7.20
C ASP A 36 -18.34 1.77 -6.21
N ILE A 37 -19.37 0.98 -5.93
CA ILE A 37 -20.44 1.32 -4.99
C ILE A 37 -20.67 0.15 -4.04
N ALA A 38 -20.75 0.44 -2.74
CA ALA A 38 -21.06 -0.53 -1.70
C ALA A 38 -21.91 0.07 -0.59
N ILE A 39 -22.42 -0.78 0.30
CA ILE A 39 -23.04 -0.39 1.56
C ILE A 39 -22.12 -0.79 2.71
N THR A 40 -22.14 -0.06 3.83
CA THR A 40 -21.41 -0.40 5.06
C THR A 40 -21.43 -1.91 5.36
N GLY A 41 -20.24 -2.46 5.60
CA GLY A 41 -20.04 -3.87 5.95
C GLY A 41 -20.18 -4.84 4.78
N ALA A 42 -20.34 -4.35 3.55
CA ALA A 42 -20.38 -5.23 2.38
C ALA A 42 -19.03 -5.97 2.22
N PRO A 43 -19.05 -7.27 1.87
CA PRO A 43 -17.83 -8.03 1.59
C PRO A 43 -17.32 -7.79 0.16
N LEU A 44 -18.19 -7.28 -0.73
CA LEU A 44 -17.92 -6.98 -2.13
C LEU A 44 -18.59 -5.66 -2.53
N CYS A 45 -18.01 -4.95 -3.49
CA CYS A 45 -18.65 -3.80 -4.14
C CYS A 45 -19.25 -4.20 -5.51
N GLU A 46 -20.20 -3.39 -5.98
CA GLU A 46 -20.62 -3.37 -7.37
C GLU A 46 -19.74 -2.37 -8.15
N THR A 47 -19.33 -2.74 -9.36
CA THR A 47 -18.47 -1.92 -10.22
C THR A 47 -19.19 -1.64 -11.52
N GLU A 48 -19.27 -0.36 -11.91
CA GLU A 48 -19.94 0.04 -13.14
C GLU A 48 -19.29 1.31 -13.75
N PHE A 49 -19.21 1.35 -15.08
CA PHE A 49 -18.84 2.56 -15.81
C PHE A 49 -20.02 3.55 -15.84
N LEU A 50 -20.15 4.35 -14.79
CA LEU A 50 -21.22 5.34 -14.69
C LEU A 50 -20.96 6.56 -15.58
N THR A 51 -22.01 7.06 -16.21
CA THR A 51 -21.99 8.27 -17.06
C THR A 51 -23.17 9.17 -16.70
N SER A 52 -23.43 10.20 -17.50
CA SER A 52 -24.65 11.00 -17.37
C SER A 52 -25.94 10.20 -17.63
N LYS A 53 -25.84 9.01 -18.23
CA LYS A 53 -26.97 8.08 -18.39
C LYS A 53 -27.17 7.27 -17.11
N ALA A 54 -28.39 7.29 -16.60
CA ALA A 54 -28.78 6.52 -15.42
C ALA A 54 -28.61 5.02 -15.65
N LYS A 55 -28.01 4.36 -14.67
CA LYS A 55 -27.89 2.91 -14.57
C LYS A 55 -28.51 2.46 -13.26
N GLU A 56 -29.54 1.62 -13.36
CA GLU A 56 -30.09 0.96 -12.18
C GLU A 56 -29.09 -0.07 -11.66
N LEU A 57 -28.78 0.01 -10.37
CA LEU A 57 -27.93 -0.94 -9.65
C LEU A 57 -28.68 -1.51 -8.45
N ARG A 58 -28.32 -2.74 -8.09
CA ARG A 58 -28.87 -3.47 -6.94
C ARG A 58 -27.74 -3.85 -6.00
N ILE A 59 -27.61 -3.12 -4.90
CA ILE A 59 -26.47 -3.20 -3.99
C ILE A 59 -26.91 -3.90 -2.70
N PRO A 60 -26.25 -4.99 -2.26
CA PRO A 60 -26.71 -5.74 -1.10
C PRO A 60 -26.56 -5.00 0.24
N ILE A 61 -27.52 -5.20 1.15
CA ILE A 61 -27.50 -4.66 2.52
C ILE A 61 -27.29 -5.80 3.52
N HIS A 62 -26.19 -5.74 4.26
CA HIS A 62 -25.74 -6.85 5.11
C HIS A 62 -26.13 -6.72 6.59
N ASN A 63 -26.52 -5.53 7.04
CA ASN A 63 -26.74 -5.21 8.45
C ASN A 63 -28.23 -5.04 8.82
N ALA A 64 -29.15 -5.37 7.92
CA ALA A 64 -30.58 -5.29 8.18
C ALA A 64 -31.06 -6.43 9.10
N LYS A 65 -31.88 -6.10 10.10
CA LYS A 65 -32.46 -7.06 11.05
C LYS A 65 -33.98 -6.96 11.05
N TRP A 66 -34.69 -8.08 11.01
CA TRP A 66 -36.15 -8.07 11.11
C TRP A 66 -36.60 -7.69 12.54
N ASN A 67 -37.51 -6.72 12.65
CA ASN A 67 -38.17 -6.36 13.90
C ASN A 67 -39.61 -6.90 13.89
N GLU A 68 -39.87 -7.86 14.78
CA GLU A 68 -41.17 -8.52 14.89
C GLU A 68 -42.29 -7.60 15.39
N GLU A 69 -41.98 -6.59 16.22
CA GLU A 69 -42.96 -5.68 16.80
C GLU A 69 -43.44 -4.65 15.78
N SER A 70 -42.50 -4.02 15.06
CA SER A 70 -42.83 -3.02 14.04
C SER A 70 -43.16 -3.62 12.68
N LYS A 71 -42.91 -4.93 12.47
CA LYS A 71 -43.04 -5.63 11.19
C LYS A 71 -42.27 -4.92 10.07
N THR A 72 -41.06 -4.47 10.39
CA THR A 72 -40.14 -3.80 9.46
C THR A 72 -38.73 -4.36 9.62
N PHE A 73 -37.89 -4.14 8.62
CA PHE A 73 -36.46 -4.34 8.79
C PHE A 73 -35.83 -3.10 9.44
N GLY A 74 -35.17 -3.30 10.59
CA GLY A 74 -34.31 -2.32 11.23
C GLY A 74 -32.96 -2.23 10.52
N ILE A 75 -32.59 -1.02 10.09
CA ILE A 75 -31.28 -0.69 9.52
C ILE A 75 -30.67 0.42 10.39
N SER A 76 -29.38 0.36 10.70
CA SER A 76 -28.73 1.45 11.42
C SER A 76 -28.74 2.73 10.56
N ASP A 77 -29.06 3.88 11.16
CA ASP A 77 -28.93 5.20 10.53
C ASP A 77 -27.48 5.58 10.17
N ARG A 78 -26.51 4.88 10.76
CA ARG A 78 -25.08 4.96 10.45
C ARG A 78 -24.68 4.18 9.20
N THR A 79 -25.59 3.45 8.58
CA THR A 79 -25.33 2.74 7.32
C THR A 79 -25.06 3.76 6.21
N GLN A 80 -23.90 3.66 5.58
CA GLN A 80 -23.45 4.53 4.49
C GLN A 80 -23.58 3.82 3.14
N ILE A 81 -23.85 4.62 2.11
CA ILE A 81 -23.53 4.32 0.72
C ILE A 81 -22.11 4.81 0.50
N LEU A 82 -21.22 3.87 0.19
CA LEU A 82 -19.82 4.11 -0.11
C LEU A 82 -19.67 4.22 -1.63
N VAL A 83 -18.91 5.21 -2.08
CA VAL A 83 -18.66 5.48 -3.50
C VAL A 83 -17.18 5.78 -3.69
N THR A 84 -16.57 5.09 -4.65
CA THR A 84 -15.22 5.39 -5.12
C THR A 84 -15.27 5.53 -6.64
N CYS A 85 -14.89 6.69 -7.15
CA CYS A 85 -14.78 6.91 -8.59
C CYS A 85 -13.32 6.85 -9.00
N SER A 86 -13.04 6.21 -10.13
CA SER A 86 -11.71 6.21 -10.73
C SER A 86 -11.65 6.99 -12.05
N ARG A 87 -10.42 7.19 -12.50
CA ARG A 87 -10.05 7.73 -13.81
C ARG A 87 -8.93 6.89 -14.41
N LEU A 88 -8.94 6.75 -15.73
CA LEU A 88 -7.75 6.31 -16.45
C LEU A 88 -6.80 7.51 -16.50
N ALA A 89 -5.56 7.32 -16.08
CA ALA A 89 -4.53 8.35 -16.03
C ALA A 89 -3.21 7.79 -16.57
N SER A 90 -2.19 8.65 -16.66
CA SER A 90 -0.85 8.24 -17.04
C SER A 90 0.10 8.26 -15.82
N ALA A 91 0.84 7.17 -15.65
CA ALA A 91 1.97 7.05 -14.74
C ALA A 91 3.16 7.91 -15.23
N VAL A 92 4.18 8.10 -14.39
CA VAL A 92 5.32 8.99 -14.74
C VAL A 92 6.10 8.54 -15.97
N ASN A 93 6.08 7.24 -16.28
CA ASN A 93 6.71 6.63 -17.45
C ASN A 93 5.76 6.48 -18.66
N GLY A 94 4.55 7.05 -18.59
CA GLY A 94 3.57 7.01 -19.66
C GLY A 94 2.65 5.79 -19.68
N VAL A 95 2.78 4.87 -18.71
CA VAL A 95 1.87 3.73 -18.58
C VAL A 95 0.46 4.22 -18.27
N LEU A 96 -0.53 3.76 -19.03
CA LEU A 96 -1.94 4.04 -18.72
C LEU A 96 -2.38 3.15 -17.57
N CYS A 97 -2.97 3.73 -16.53
CA CYS A 97 -3.36 3.06 -15.29
C CYS A 97 -4.67 3.65 -14.73
N GLU A 98 -5.32 2.95 -13.81
CA GLU A 98 -6.53 3.47 -13.13
C GLU A 98 -6.16 4.13 -11.80
N SER A 99 -6.48 5.40 -11.62
CA SER A 99 -6.22 6.12 -10.36
C SER A 99 -7.53 6.56 -9.72
N VAL A 100 -7.55 6.66 -8.39
CA VAL A 100 -8.73 7.16 -7.67
C VAL A 100 -8.93 8.63 -8.03
N SER A 101 -10.15 8.98 -8.40
CA SER A 101 -10.55 10.35 -8.76
C SER A 101 -11.40 11.03 -7.69
N GLY A 102 -11.82 10.26 -6.68
CA GLY A 102 -12.43 10.75 -5.46
C GLY A 102 -13.23 9.66 -4.76
N GLN A 103 -13.64 9.95 -3.54
CA GLN A 103 -14.37 9.04 -2.67
C GLN A 103 -15.49 9.76 -1.91
N ALA A 104 -16.52 9.03 -1.50
CA ALA A 104 -17.60 9.53 -0.66
C ALA A 104 -18.21 8.43 0.21
N ALA A 105 -18.70 8.83 1.38
CA ALA A 105 -19.56 8.04 2.25
C ALA A 105 -20.76 8.88 2.65
N VAL A 106 -21.99 8.43 2.34
CA VAL A 106 -23.22 9.19 2.60
C VAL A 106 -24.28 8.32 3.26
N SER A 107 -25.03 8.86 4.23
CA SER A 107 -26.02 8.07 4.97
C SER A 107 -27.11 7.53 4.04
N LEU A 108 -27.34 6.23 4.07
CA LEU A 108 -28.40 5.54 3.33
C LEU A 108 -29.78 6.09 3.69
N GLN A 109 -29.98 6.52 4.95
CA GLN A 109 -31.25 7.06 5.43
C GLN A 109 -31.70 8.30 4.63
N HIS A 110 -30.76 9.12 4.16
CA HIS A 110 -31.07 10.31 3.37
C HIS A 110 -31.69 9.97 2.01
N TYR A 111 -31.51 8.74 1.51
CA TYR A 111 -31.93 8.34 0.16
C TYR A 111 -33.17 7.45 0.15
N VAL A 112 -33.55 6.82 1.27
CA VAL A 112 -34.62 5.80 1.29
C VAL A 112 -35.81 6.16 2.21
N GLY A 113 -36.04 7.46 2.42
CA GLY A 113 -37.13 8.02 3.25
C GLY A 113 -38.41 8.40 2.49
N SER A 114 -39.37 9.02 3.18
CA SER A 114 -40.74 9.30 2.68
C SER A 114 -40.85 10.26 1.48
N HIS A 115 -39.75 10.90 1.05
CA HIS A 115 -39.67 11.68 -0.18
C HIS A 115 -38.21 11.76 -0.66
N PRO A 116 -37.68 10.83 -1.48
CA PRO A 116 -36.32 10.98 -1.97
C PRO A 116 -36.32 11.81 -3.26
N PRO A 117 -35.95 13.11 -3.24
CA PRO A 117 -35.54 13.78 -4.47
C PRO A 117 -34.29 13.10 -5.01
N SER A 118 -34.11 13.11 -6.33
CA SER A 118 -32.80 12.87 -6.94
C SER A 118 -31.76 13.68 -6.17
N SER A 119 -30.76 12.99 -5.62
CA SER A 119 -29.78 13.57 -4.71
C SER A 119 -28.39 13.41 -5.30
N VAL A 120 -27.52 14.34 -4.94
CA VAL A 120 -26.16 14.47 -5.49
C VAL A 120 -25.16 14.19 -4.39
N VAL A 121 -24.27 13.24 -4.64
CA VAL A 121 -23.14 12.89 -3.78
C VAL A 121 -21.88 13.51 -4.38
N PRO A 122 -21.27 14.53 -3.74
CA PRO A 122 -19.95 14.98 -4.12
C PRO A 122 -18.94 13.88 -3.78
N VAL A 123 -18.15 13.51 -4.77
CA VAL A 123 -17.05 12.55 -4.63
C VAL A 123 -15.77 13.38 -4.65
N GLU A 124 -15.12 13.45 -3.49
CA GLU A 124 -13.98 14.36 -3.27
C GLU A 124 -12.66 13.62 -3.32
N TYR A 125 -11.65 14.27 -3.89
CA TYR A 125 -10.26 13.89 -3.67
C TYR A 125 -9.78 14.53 -2.36
N THR A 126 -9.10 13.74 -1.55
CA THR A 126 -8.85 13.98 -0.13
C THR A 126 -8.38 15.40 0.20
N ASN A 127 -7.50 15.97 -0.62
CA ASN A 127 -6.89 17.27 -0.37
C ASN A 127 -7.38 18.41 -1.27
N TRP A 128 -8.27 18.16 -2.24
CA TRP A 128 -8.78 19.17 -3.16
C TRP A 128 -10.29 19.01 -3.40
N SER A 129 -11.08 19.96 -2.91
CA SER A 129 -12.54 20.03 -3.12
C SER A 129 -12.95 20.51 -4.52
N ALA A 130 -11.98 20.91 -5.36
CA ALA A 130 -12.22 21.57 -6.64
C ALA A 130 -12.37 20.64 -7.85
N ILE A 131 -12.28 19.31 -7.67
CA ILE A 131 -12.75 18.33 -8.65
C ILE A 131 -13.94 17.60 -8.04
N SER A 132 -15.14 18.08 -8.36
CA SER A 132 -16.37 17.39 -7.97
C SER A 132 -16.78 16.47 -9.11
N SER A 133 -16.34 15.20 -9.07
CA SER A 133 -17.20 14.15 -9.64
C SER A 133 -18.44 14.08 -8.76
N VAL A 134 -19.60 14.00 -9.38
CA VAL A 134 -20.89 13.93 -8.70
C VAL A 134 -21.56 12.64 -9.07
N ILE A 135 -21.92 11.85 -8.06
CA ILE A 135 -22.85 10.74 -8.25
C ILE A 135 -24.27 11.21 -7.99
N GLY A 136 -25.13 11.14 -9.01
CA GLY A 136 -26.56 11.32 -8.85
C GLY A 136 -27.21 9.99 -8.48
N ILE A 137 -27.98 9.97 -7.40
CA ILE A 137 -28.77 8.82 -6.95
C ILE A 137 -30.25 9.19 -7.04
N SER A 138 -31.03 8.40 -7.77
CA SER A 138 -32.49 8.57 -7.90
C SER A 138 -33.23 7.25 -7.78
N ASN A 139 -34.55 7.30 -7.56
CA ASN A 139 -35.43 6.12 -7.49
C ASN A 139 -34.96 5.06 -6.46
N ALA A 140 -34.29 5.50 -5.39
CA ALA A 140 -33.76 4.63 -4.36
C ALA A 140 -34.89 3.96 -3.56
N SER A 141 -34.82 2.63 -3.45
CA SER A 141 -35.76 1.80 -2.69
C SER A 141 -35.04 0.61 -2.07
N ILE A 142 -35.50 0.15 -0.89
CA ILE A 142 -35.06 -1.14 -0.35
C ILE A 142 -35.99 -2.23 -0.85
N VAL A 143 -35.40 -3.27 -1.45
CA VAL A 143 -36.11 -4.43 -2.00
C VAL A 143 -35.58 -5.73 -1.42
N ASP A 144 -36.37 -6.80 -1.48
CA ASP A 144 -35.95 -8.16 -1.10
C ASP A 144 -35.31 -8.94 -2.27
N ASP A 145 -35.23 -10.26 -2.16
CA ASP A 145 -34.68 -11.14 -3.20
C ASP A 145 -35.55 -11.14 -4.47
N GLU A 146 -36.86 -10.89 -4.34
CA GLU A 146 -37.88 -10.92 -5.38
C GLU A 146 -38.12 -9.54 -6.02
N ASP A 147 -37.27 -8.54 -5.68
CA ASP A 147 -37.38 -7.14 -6.13
C ASP A 147 -38.63 -6.39 -5.61
N GLU A 148 -39.27 -6.93 -4.58
CA GLU A 148 -40.43 -6.34 -3.93
C GLU A 148 -40.01 -5.30 -2.89
N PRO A 149 -40.61 -4.09 -2.89
CA PRO A 149 -40.27 -3.05 -1.91
C PRO A 149 -40.59 -3.48 -0.48
N VAL A 150 -39.62 -3.35 0.42
CA VAL A 150 -39.78 -3.67 1.83
C VAL A 150 -39.85 -2.41 2.70
N ARG A 151 -40.63 -2.47 3.78
CA ARG A 151 -40.65 -1.41 4.78
C ARG A 151 -39.44 -1.53 5.70
N VAL A 152 -38.69 -0.44 5.78
CA VAL A 152 -37.53 -0.31 6.66
C VAL A 152 -37.76 0.78 7.70
N SER A 153 -37.10 0.63 8.84
CA SER A 153 -37.02 1.61 9.90
C SER A 153 -35.56 1.85 10.22
N PHE A 154 -35.15 3.12 10.23
CA PHE A 154 -33.79 3.48 10.63
C PHE A 154 -33.74 3.61 12.14
N THR A 155 -32.84 2.86 12.78
CA THR A 155 -32.68 2.81 14.23
C THR A 155 -31.45 3.61 14.65
N THR A 156 -31.68 4.65 15.44
CA THR A 156 -30.63 5.45 16.07
C THR A 156 -30.16 4.80 17.37
N ASP A 157 -28.85 4.74 17.56
CA ASP A 157 -28.23 4.30 18.81
C ASP A 157 -27.64 5.49 19.55
N SER A 158 -28.42 6.05 20.48
CA SER A 158 -27.99 7.20 21.29
C SER A 158 -26.72 6.96 22.12
N SER A 159 -26.40 5.70 22.43
CA SER A 159 -25.16 5.36 23.14
C SER A 159 -23.96 5.60 22.23
N LEU A 160 -24.03 5.09 21.00
CA LEU A 160 -22.97 5.25 20.00
C LEU A 160 -22.79 6.71 19.57
N ASP A 161 -23.85 7.53 19.54
CA ASP A 161 -23.75 8.97 19.26
C ASP A 161 -23.01 9.72 20.38
N SER A 162 -23.29 9.37 21.64
CA SER A 162 -22.56 9.94 22.77
C SER A 162 -21.09 9.52 22.78
N GLU A 163 -20.79 8.30 22.35
CA GLU A 163 -19.40 7.81 22.21
C GLU A 163 -18.67 8.56 21.11
N ARG A 164 -19.31 8.79 19.96
CA ARG A 164 -18.74 9.55 18.84
C ARG A 164 -18.32 10.97 19.22
N GLN A 165 -19.13 11.67 20.00
CA GLN A 165 -18.76 13.01 20.49
C GLN A 165 -17.49 12.95 21.37
N LYS A 166 -17.36 11.92 22.22
CA LYS A 166 -16.13 11.70 23.00
C LYS A 166 -14.94 11.39 22.10
N THR A 167 -15.13 10.56 21.07
CA THR A 167 -14.10 10.26 20.08
C THR A 167 -13.58 11.53 19.42
N HIS A 168 -14.47 12.45 19.01
CA HIS A 168 -14.06 13.74 18.42
C HIS A 168 -13.14 14.55 19.36
N ASP A 169 -13.51 14.67 20.63
CA ASP A 169 -12.73 15.43 21.61
C ASP A 169 -11.36 14.76 21.88
N ILE A 170 -11.32 13.42 21.94
CA ILE A 170 -10.08 12.64 22.06
C ILE A 170 -9.19 12.86 20.82
N MET A 171 -9.74 12.75 19.61
CA MET A 171 -9.01 12.96 18.35
C MET A 171 -8.36 14.33 18.30
N LYS A 172 -9.09 15.38 18.69
CA LYS A 172 -8.57 16.74 18.76
C LYS A 172 -7.40 16.88 19.74
N ASN A 173 -7.48 16.21 20.89
CA ASN A 173 -6.38 16.20 21.87
C ASN A 173 -5.14 15.46 21.34
N LEU A 174 -5.33 14.32 20.66
CA LEU A 174 -4.24 13.57 20.03
C LEU A 174 -3.60 14.36 18.88
N TYR A 175 -4.40 15.11 18.10
CA TYR A 175 -3.90 16.04 17.09
C TYR A 175 -3.01 17.13 17.71
N LYS A 176 -3.48 17.76 18.78
CA LYS A 176 -2.69 18.77 19.49
C LYS A 176 -1.40 18.20 20.07
N ALA A 177 -1.45 17.02 20.68
CA ALA A 177 -0.27 16.34 21.24
C ALA A 177 0.76 15.97 20.15
N SER A 178 0.27 15.52 18.98
CA SER A 178 1.10 15.29 17.80
C SER A 178 1.85 16.55 17.40
N TRP A 179 1.14 17.67 17.32
CA TRP A 179 1.72 18.96 16.93
C TRP A 179 2.76 19.46 17.95
N GLU A 180 2.45 19.41 19.24
CA GLU A 180 3.39 19.77 20.33
C GLU A 180 4.67 18.93 20.29
N THR A 181 4.53 17.63 19.98
CA THR A 181 5.69 16.73 19.81
C THR A 181 6.53 17.12 18.59
N ARG A 182 5.90 17.51 17.46
CA ARG A 182 6.61 18.01 16.27
C ARG A 182 7.29 19.35 16.48
N GLU A 183 6.72 20.24 17.28
CA GLU A 183 7.36 21.50 17.67
C GLU A 183 8.64 21.27 18.49
N THR A 184 8.70 20.16 19.23
CA THR A 184 9.87 19.76 20.00
C THR A 184 10.90 19.02 19.13
N HIS A 185 10.44 18.10 18.29
CA HIS A 185 11.29 17.24 17.46
C HIS A 185 11.18 17.63 15.98
N VAL A 186 11.71 18.79 15.61
CA VAL A 186 11.61 19.30 14.22
C VAL A 186 12.56 18.53 13.29
N TYR A 187 12.12 18.27 12.06
CA TYR A 187 13.00 17.85 10.96
C TYR A 187 13.44 19.09 10.18
N ASP A 188 14.62 19.64 10.52
CA ASP A 188 15.08 20.95 10.01
C ASP A 188 14.99 21.13 8.48
N PRO A 189 15.34 20.13 7.64
CA PRO A 189 15.31 20.32 6.19
C PRO A 189 13.90 20.55 5.62
N ALA A 190 12.89 20.00 6.28
CA ALA A 190 11.49 20.15 5.91
C ALA A 190 10.61 20.12 7.17
N PRO A 191 10.47 21.24 7.90
CA PRO A 191 9.82 21.28 9.20
C PRO A 191 8.36 20.77 9.20
N ASN A 192 7.68 20.91 8.06
CA ASN A 192 6.29 20.49 7.87
C ASN A 192 6.14 19.02 7.41
N LEU A 193 7.23 18.26 7.31
CA LEU A 193 7.20 16.86 6.91
C LEU A 193 6.72 16.00 8.08
N THR A 194 5.39 15.81 8.17
CA THR A 194 4.70 15.03 9.21
C THR A 194 3.34 14.55 8.72
N LYS A 195 2.89 13.36 9.14
CA LYS A 195 1.63 12.75 8.69
C LYS A 195 0.89 12.04 9.81
N SER A 196 0.35 12.80 10.77
CA SER A 196 -0.37 12.23 11.93
C SER A 196 -1.82 11.85 11.63
N PHE A 197 -2.51 12.66 10.83
CA PHE A 197 -3.92 12.49 10.49
C PHE A 197 -4.11 12.72 8.99
N MET A 198 -5.11 12.05 8.43
CA MET A 198 -5.49 12.14 7.03
C MET A 198 -6.97 12.50 6.92
N LYS A 199 -7.32 13.21 5.84
CA LYS A 199 -8.72 13.38 5.47
C LYS A 199 -9.21 12.07 4.82
N VAL A 200 -10.46 11.67 5.02
CA VAL A 200 -11.05 10.43 4.49
C VAL A 200 -12.55 10.60 4.25
N PRO A 201 -13.22 9.72 3.49
CA PRO A 201 -14.67 9.79 3.29
C PRO A 201 -15.48 9.60 4.58
N PHE A 202 -15.00 8.70 5.45
CA PHE A 202 -15.62 8.39 6.73
C PHE A 202 -14.54 8.15 7.80
N GLY A 203 -14.39 9.09 8.71
CA GLY A 203 -13.39 9.12 9.76
C GLY A 203 -13.84 8.53 11.09
N VAL A 204 -12.92 8.45 12.06
CA VAL A 204 -13.11 7.75 13.35
C VAL A 204 -14.24 8.34 14.18
N ASP A 205 -14.38 9.64 14.17
CA ASP A 205 -15.47 10.37 14.83
C ASP A 205 -16.65 10.62 13.87
N GLY A 206 -16.78 9.84 12.80
CA GLY A 206 -17.73 10.02 11.70
C GLY A 206 -17.59 11.35 10.95
N THR A 207 -16.51 12.10 11.17
CA THR A 207 -16.16 13.25 10.33
C THR A 207 -15.39 12.76 9.10
N GLN A 208 -14.62 13.63 8.47
CA GLN A 208 -13.73 13.27 7.37
C GLN A 208 -12.28 13.16 7.82
N PHE A 209 -11.99 12.85 9.09
CA PHE A 209 -10.62 12.72 9.60
C PHE A 209 -10.35 11.37 10.26
N ASP A 210 -9.19 10.80 9.95
CA ASP A 210 -8.72 9.52 10.50
C ASP A 210 -7.22 9.61 10.84
N PHE A 211 -6.72 8.67 11.62
CA PHE A 211 -5.29 8.50 11.86
C PHE A 211 -4.62 8.02 10.58
N SER A 212 -3.41 8.52 10.29
CA SER A 212 -2.60 7.97 9.20
C SER A 212 -2.26 6.49 9.42
N SER A 213 -2.30 6.00 10.67
CA SER A 213 -2.21 4.57 11.01
C SER A 213 -3.29 3.70 10.36
N SER A 214 -4.44 4.25 9.99
CA SER A 214 -5.49 3.51 9.29
C SER A 214 -5.13 3.22 7.83
N ALA A 215 -4.12 3.90 7.27
CA ALA A 215 -3.59 3.58 5.94
C ALA A 215 -2.66 2.35 5.93
N VAL A 216 -2.20 1.90 7.09
CA VAL A 216 -1.28 0.76 7.23
C VAL A 216 -2.08 -0.51 7.50
N GLY A 217 -1.85 -1.56 6.73
CA GLY A 217 -2.52 -2.84 6.94
C GLY A 217 -4.00 -2.84 6.53
N LYS A 218 -4.34 -2.12 5.45
CA LYS A 218 -5.68 -2.16 4.83
C LYS A 218 -6.01 -3.55 4.29
N ALA A 219 -7.23 -3.71 3.79
CA ALA A 219 -7.63 -4.90 3.07
C ALA A 219 -6.70 -5.16 1.87
N PHE A 220 -6.09 -6.34 1.81
CA PHE A 220 -5.23 -6.72 0.70
C PHE A 220 -6.09 -7.10 -0.53
N PRO A 221 -5.77 -6.60 -1.75
CA PRO A 221 -6.60 -6.76 -2.94
C PRO A 221 -6.62 -8.17 -3.52
N LEU A 222 -5.54 -8.95 -3.34
CA LEU A 222 -5.40 -10.25 -3.99
C LEU A 222 -5.95 -11.38 -3.13
N SER A 223 -6.39 -12.45 -3.79
CA SER A 223 -6.64 -13.72 -3.13
C SER A 223 -5.33 -14.36 -2.62
N ALA A 224 -5.41 -15.27 -1.66
CA ALA A 224 -4.23 -16.02 -1.20
C ALA A 224 -3.55 -16.81 -2.33
N ASP A 225 -4.33 -17.39 -3.25
CA ASP A 225 -3.80 -18.14 -4.40
C ASP A 225 -3.03 -17.22 -5.36
N SER A 226 -3.58 -16.04 -5.67
CA SER A 226 -2.92 -15.04 -6.53
C SER A 226 -1.67 -14.47 -5.86
N PHE A 227 -1.72 -14.23 -4.55
CA PHE A 227 -0.61 -13.71 -3.79
C PHE A 227 0.54 -14.72 -3.70
N GLU A 228 0.24 -16.00 -3.45
CA GLU A 228 1.22 -17.09 -3.46
C GLU A 228 1.93 -17.18 -4.82
N ALA A 229 1.18 -17.13 -5.93
CA ALA A 229 1.75 -17.20 -7.27
C ALA A 229 2.65 -15.99 -7.59
N LEU A 230 2.22 -14.79 -7.19
CA LEU A 230 2.99 -13.58 -7.42
C LEU A 230 4.25 -13.53 -6.55
N LEU A 231 4.15 -13.89 -5.28
CA LEU A 231 5.31 -13.96 -4.39
C LEU A 231 6.30 -15.03 -4.86
N LYS A 232 5.82 -16.17 -5.35
CA LYS A 232 6.67 -17.18 -6.00
C LYS A 232 7.44 -16.61 -7.19
N ALA A 233 6.80 -15.80 -8.03
CA ALA A 233 7.44 -15.17 -9.18
C ALA A 233 8.54 -14.18 -8.75
N THR A 234 8.23 -13.29 -7.81
CA THR A 234 9.17 -12.26 -7.35
C THR A 234 10.31 -12.83 -6.49
N VAL A 235 10.04 -13.84 -5.66
CA VAL A 235 11.10 -14.55 -4.90
C VAL A 235 11.97 -15.38 -5.85
N GLY A 236 11.37 -16.00 -6.86
CA GLY A 236 12.12 -16.68 -7.91
C GLY A 236 13.13 -15.74 -8.57
N LEU A 237 12.71 -14.51 -8.89
CA LEU A 237 13.60 -13.48 -9.43
C LEU A 237 14.75 -13.13 -8.48
N GLU A 238 14.45 -12.90 -7.20
CA GLU A 238 15.46 -12.59 -6.17
C GLU A 238 16.48 -13.73 -5.96
N PHE A 239 16.08 -14.98 -6.20
CA PHE A 239 16.94 -16.15 -6.10
C PHE A 239 17.53 -16.59 -7.44
N ALA A 240 17.33 -15.80 -8.51
CA ALA A 240 17.70 -16.18 -9.88
C ALA A 240 17.19 -17.59 -10.27
N PHE A 241 16.03 -17.97 -9.73
CA PHE A 241 15.37 -19.27 -9.90
C PHE A 241 16.23 -20.48 -9.50
N ASP A 242 17.18 -20.30 -8.56
CA ASP A 242 17.99 -21.39 -8.01
C ASP A 242 17.13 -22.34 -7.15
N GLU A 243 17.09 -23.62 -7.54
CA GLU A 243 16.26 -24.65 -6.91
C GLU A 243 16.72 -24.98 -5.47
N ASP A 244 18.02 -24.98 -5.19
CA ASP A 244 18.57 -25.31 -3.88
C ASP A 244 18.33 -24.18 -2.88
N VAL A 245 18.53 -22.93 -3.32
CA VAL A 245 18.19 -21.73 -2.55
C VAL A 245 16.69 -21.71 -2.26
N THR A 246 15.86 -21.95 -3.28
CA THR A 246 14.40 -21.99 -3.13
C THR A 246 13.98 -23.09 -2.15
N LYS A 247 14.54 -24.29 -2.23
CA LYS A 247 14.24 -25.38 -1.31
C LYS A 247 14.56 -25.02 0.15
N ASN A 248 15.71 -24.39 0.38
CA ASN A 248 16.10 -23.93 1.72
C ASN A 248 15.19 -22.78 2.23
N PHE A 249 14.74 -21.92 1.33
CA PHE A 249 13.76 -20.88 1.62
C PHE A 249 12.34 -21.42 1.84
N LEU A 250 12.00 -22.61 1.35
CA LEU A 250 10.67 -23.21 1.57
C LEU A 250 10.64 -24.21 2.74
N ASP A 251 11.79 -24.57 3.31
CA ASP A 251 11.86 -25.49 4.45
C ASP A 251 11.10 -24.94 5.69
N PRO A 252 9.96 -25.55 6.07
CA PRO A 252 9.12 -25.05 7.16
C PRO A 252 9.75 -25.24 8.54
N GLU A 253 10.83 -26.03 8.67
CA GLU A 253 11.52 -26.26 9.94
C GLU A 253 12.49 -25.13 10.30
N VAL A 254 12.96 -24.37 9.31
CA VAL A 254 13.76 -23.17 9.55
C VAL A 254 12.82 -22.07 10.09
N LYS A 255 13.05 -21.59 11.31
CA LYS A 255 12.16 -20.65 12.02
C LYS A 255 12.97 -19.54 12.71
N GLY A 256 12.27 -18.50 13.17
CA GLY A 256 12.89 -17.40 13.93
C GLY A 256 13.97 -16.66 13.15
N VAL A 257 15.03 -16.25 13.86
CA VAL A 257 16.21 -15.56 13.32
C VAL A 257 16.86 -16.33 12.17
N ALA A 258 16.87 -17.67 12.23
CA ALA A 258 17.41 -18.49 11.15
C ALA A 258 16.62 -18.34 9.85
N ALA A 259 15.30 -18.14 9.93
CA ALA A 259 14.47 -17.80 8.77
C ALA A 259 14.65 -16.34 8.36
N SER A 260 14.82 -15.43 9.33
CA SER A 260 14.99 -13.99 9.08
C SER A 260 16.23 -13.62 8.26
N ARG A 261 17.18 -14.53 8.04
CA ARG A 261 18.25 -14.33 7.04
C ARG A 261 17.70 -14.03 5.63
N TRP A 262 16.49 -14.50 5.32
CA TRP A 262 15.81 -14.29 4.05
C TRP A 262 14.94 -13.02 4.02
N ALA A 263 14.86 -12.27 5.12
CA ALA A 263 14.01 -11.08 5.21
C ALA A 263 14.34 -10.06 4.11
N GLY A 264 15.63 -9.84 3.82
CA GLY A 264 16.07 -8.95 2.74
C GLY A 264 15.48 -9.32 1.38
N ASN A 265 15.57 -10.60 0.99
CA ASN A 265 15.01 -11.09 -0.27
C ASN A 265 13.48 -10.99 -0.32
N VAL A 266 12.80 -11.30 0.79
CA VAL A 266 11.34 -11.18 0.88
C VAL A 266 10.90 -9.72 0.74
N VAL A 267 11.61 -8.78 1.36
CA VAL A 267 11.29 -7.35 1.27
C VAL A 267 11.57 -6.80 -0.12
N SER A 268 12.68 -7.19 -0.78
CA SER A 268 12.95 -6.85 -2.18
C SER A 268 11.90 -7.45 -3.13
N SER A 269 11.42 -8.67 -2.85
CA SER A 269 10.31 -9.29 -3.57
C SER A 269 9.02 -8.47 -3.46
N PHE A 270 8.71 -7.92 -2.28
CA PHE A 270 7.56 -7.04 -2.10
C PHE A 270 7.70 -5.70 -2.84
N SER A 271 8.91 -5.15 -2.93
CA SER A 271 9.20 -3.97 -3.76
C SER A 271 8.88 -4.26 -5.24
N THR A 272 9.39 -5.38 -5.77
CA THR A 272 9.10 -5.82 -7.14
C THR A 272 7.62 -6.10 -7.37
N MET A 273 6.95 -6.74 -6.40
CA MET A 273 5.51 -6.98 -6.43
C MET A 273 4.72 -5.68 -6.54
N ALA A 274 5.05 -4.68 -5.72
CA ALA A 274 4.37 -3.39 -5.72
C ALA A 274 4.53 -2.68 -7.06
N ALA A 275 5.76 -2.59 -7.59
CA ALA A 275 6.03 -1.97 -8.89
C ALA A 275 5.36 -2.73 -10.06
N PHE A 276 5.17 -4.04 -9.94
CA PHE A 276 4.41 -4.83 -10.92
C PHE A 276 2.91 -4.54 -10.87
N LEU A 277 2.34 -4.54 -9.66
CA LEU A 277 0.90 -4.37 -9.45
C LEU A 277 0.44 -2.92 -9.64
N MET A 278 1.30 -1.93 -9.35
CA MET A 278 0.96 -0.52 -9.29
C MET A 278 1.95 0.29 -10.12
N ALA A 279 1.44 0.96 -11.15
CA ALA A 279 2.25 1.88 -11.93
C ALA A 279 2.45 3.17 -11.14
N TYR A 280 3.69 3.61 -10.95
CA TYR A 280 3.97 4.81 -10.18
C TYR A 280 3.39 6.05 -10.86
N ARG A 281 2.45 6.72 -10.19
CA ARG A 281 1.86 7.99 -10.61
C ARG A 281 2.08 8.98 -9.48
N ALA A 282 2.73 10.10 -9.79
CA ALA A 282 2.83 11.20 -8.83
C ALA A 282 1.42 11.68 -8.47
N ASP A 283 1.18 11.89 -7.19
CA ASP A 283 -0.12 12.29 -6.71
C ASP A 283 -0.48 13.69 -7.19
N GLY A 284 -1.58 13.76 -7.91
CA GLY A 284 -1.89 14.91 -8.73
C GLY A 284 -3.35 14.99 -9.12
N THR A 285 -3.84 16.21 -9.16
CA THR A 285 -5.20 16.59 -9.47
C THR A 285 -5.21 17.38 -10.79
N THR A 286 -5.86 16.84 -11.82
CA THR A 286 -5.99 17.52 -13.11
C THR A 286 -7.11 18.56 -13.12
N ALA A 287 -6.79 19.83 -13.36
CA ALA A 287 -7.79 20.89 -13.59
C ALA A 287 -7.75 21.45 -15.02
N VAL A 288 -8.93 21.83 -15.52
CA VAL A 288 -9.07 22.61 -16.76
C VAL A 288 -8.82 24.08 -16.44
N LEU A 289 -7.74 24.63 -16.98
CA LEU A 289 -7.47 26.06 -16.96
C LEU A 289 -7.94 26.68 -18.30
N PRO A 290 -8.12 28.02 -18.37
CA PRO A 290 -8.59 28.68 -19.58
C PRO A 290 -7.77 28.39 -20.84
N ASP A 291 -6.47 28.09 -20.69
CA ASP A 291 -5.51 27.91 -21.77
C ASP A 291 -4.97 26.47 -21.90
N LYS A 292 -5.16 25.61 -20.90
CA LYS A 292 -4.53 24.28 -20.86
C LYS A 292 -5.17 23.34 -19.83
N LEU A 293 -4.87 22.06 -19.96
CA LEU A 293 -5.08 21.08 -18.90
C LEU A 293 -3.80 21.02 -18.04
N GLN A 294 -3.92 21.15 -16.72
CA GLN A 294 -2.77 21.13 -15.81
C GLN A 294 -3.01 20.21 -14.61
N ASP A 295 -1.99 19.42 -14.30
CA ASP A 295 -1.92 18.61 -13.09
C ASP A 295 -1.33 19.44 -11.93
N PHE A 296 -1.96 19.34 -10.76
CA PHE A 296 -1.53 19.99 -9.54
C PHE A 296 -1.15 18.92 -8.53
N ALA A 297 0.08 18.95 -8.04
CA ALA A 297 0.54 18.00 -7.04
C ALA A 297 -0.33 18.10 -5.77
N THR A 298 -0.89 16.97 -5.35
CA THR A 298 -1.78 16.87 -4.19
C THR A 298 -1.60 15.54 -3.51
N GLU A 299 -0.86 15.51 -2.40
CA GLU A 299 -0.68 14.27 -1.63
C GLU A 299 -2.02 13.66 -1.22
N SER A 300 -2.18 12.35 -1.21
CA SER A 300 -3.44 11.71 -0.87
C SER A 300 -3.25 10.33 -0.27
N TRP A 301 -3.31 10.28 1.06
CA TRP A 301 -3.42 9.03 1.79
C TRP A 301 -4.85 8.50 1.66
N LEU A 302 -5.05 7.66 0.65
CA LEU A 302 -6.36 7.05 0.40
C LEU A 302 -6.77 6.21 1.62
N ALA A 303 -8.05 6.18 1.98
CA ALA A 303 -8.56 5.20 2.96
C ALA A 303 -8.72 3.81 2.32
N GLU A 304 -8.98 3.80 1.02
CA GLU A 304 -9.42 2.59 0.31
C GLU A 304 -8.27 1.66 -0.07
N PRO A 305 -8.54 0.35 -0.17
CA PRO A 305 -7.59 -0.61 -0.69
C PRO A 305 -7.48 -0.50 -2.21
N LEU A 306 -6.41 -1.09 -2.74
CA LEU A 306 -6.23 -1.30 -4.18
C LEU A 306 -7.44 -2.03 -4.79
N ARG A 307 -7.91 -1.62 -5.96
CA ARG A 307 -9.20 -2.08 -6.53
C ARG A 307 -9.05 -3.12 -7.63
N ILE A 308 -7.98 -3.01 -8.39
CA ILE A 308 -7.71 -3.72 -9.64
C ILE A 308 -6.19 -3.94 -9.79
N PRO A 309 -5.73 -4.89 -10.62
CA PRO A 309 -4.31 -5.23 -10.72
C PRO A 309 -3.50 -4.32 -11.67
N PHE A 310 -4.00 -3.12 -11.99
CA PHE A 310 -3.32 -2.11 -12.80
C PHE A 310 -3.63 -0.66 -12.35
N PRO A 311 -3.66 -0.35 -11.05
CA PRO A 311 -3.90 0.99 -10.60
C PRO A 311 -2.63 1.85 -10.70
N GLY A 312 -2.84 3.16 -10.66
CA GLY A 312 -1.80 4.17 -10.49
C GLY A 312 -1.99 4.92 -9.19
N ASP A 313 -0.93 4.98 -8.39
CA ASP A 313 -0.89 5.64 -7.09
C ASP A 313 0.53 6.16 -6.81
N ASP A 314 0.67 7.04 -5.81
CA ASP A 314 1.96 7.56 -5.36
C ASP A 314 2.62 6.62 -4.32
N CYS A 315 3.70 7.08 -3.71
CA CYS A 315 4.57 6.33 -2.82
C CYS A 315 3.83 5.71 -1.63
N GLU A 316 2.87 6.42 -1.03
CA GLU A 316 2.04 5.93 0.08
C GLU A 316 1.11 4.78 -0.32
N GLY A 317 0.55 4.81 -1.53
CA GLY A 317 -0.32 3.75 -2.04
C GLY A 317 0.45 2.44 -2.16
N SER A 318 1.68 2.53 -2.67
CA SER A 318 2.57 1.38 -2.81
C SER A 318 3.04 0.84 -1.45
N ALA A 319 3.34 1.73 -0.50
CA ALA A 319 3.69 1.35 0.87
C ALA A 319 2.50 0.71 1.62
N ALA A 320 1.29 1.23 1.41
CA ALA A 320 0.05 0.67 1.92
C ALA A 320 -0.21 -0.72 1.34
N LEU A 321 0.02 -0.94 0.03
CA LEU A 321 -0.13 -2.24 -0.60
C LEU A 321 0.80 -3.30 0.02
N ILE A 322 2.07 -2.96 0.22
CA ILE A 322 3.08 -3.87 0.79
C ILE A 322 2.73 -4.21 2.24
N SER A 323 2.49 -3.19 3.06
CA SER A 323 2.12 -3.40 4.48
C SER A 323 0.82 -4.23 4.58
N SER A 324 -0.18 -3.96 3.76
CA SER A 324 -1.43 -4.75 3.69
C SER A 324 -1.18 -6.22 3.35
N GLY A 325 -0.25 -6.50 2.43
CA GLY A 325 0.17 -7.87 2.12
C GLY A 325 0.75 -8.59 3.33
N VAL A 326 1.63 -7.93 4.09
CA VAL A 326 2.25 -8.51 5.30
C VAL A 326 1.21 -8.74 6.41
N HIS A 327 0.29 -7.79 6.63
CA HIS A 327 -0.81 -7.96 7.58
C HIS A 327 -1.74 -9.10 7.17
N PHE A 328 -2.04 -9.25 5.87
CA PHE A 328 -2.79 -10.38 5.34
C PHE A 328 -2.12 -11.72 5.66
N LEU A 329 -0.79 -11.84 5.50
CA LEU A 329 -0.04 -13.04 5.89
C LEU A 329 -0.22 -13.38 7.37
N ASN A 330 -0.07 -12.38 8.24
CA ASN A 330 -0.18 -12.56 9.68
C ASN A 330 -1.57 -13.06 10.09
N VAL A 331 -2.63 -12.52 9.47
CA VAL A 331 -4.02 -12.96 9.70
C VAL A 331 -4.23 -14.38 9.16
N LEU A 332 -3.77 -14.66 7.94
CA LEU A 332 -3.93 -15.97 7.30
C LEU A 332 -3.37 -17.10 8.16
N PHE A 333 -2.12 -16.97 8.62
CA PHE A 333 -1.44 -18.02 9.39
C PHE A 333 -1.80 -18.05 10.88
N SER A 334 -2.41 -16.98 11.40
CA SER A 334 -2.99 -17.00 12.76
C SER A 334 -4.32 -17.74 12.80
N ASN A 335 -5.10 -17.70 11.71
CA ASN A 335 -6.47 -18.23 11.67
C ASN A 335 -6.60 -19.60 11.00
N ASP A 336 -5.69 -19.97 10.10
CA ASP A 336 -5.75 -21.23 9.35
C ASP A 336 -4.42 -21.99 9.40
N ALA A 337 -4.38 -23.05 10.21
CA ALA A 337 -3.21 -23.92 10.32
C ALA A 337 -2.91 -24.68 9.01
N SER A 338 -3.94 -24.98 8.20
CA SER A 338 -3.79 -25.70 6.93
C SER A 338 -3.20 -24.83 5.81
N ALA A 339 -3.31 -23.50 5.95
CA ALA A 339 -2.74 -22.54 5.01
C ALA A 339 -1.23 -22.72 4.83
N LYS A 340 -0.50 -23.19 5.86
CA LYS A 340 0.96 -23.38 5.82
C LYS A 340 1.40 -24.35 4.71
N THR A 341 0.63 -25.41 4.48
CA THR A 341 0.93 -26.42 3.45
C THR A 341 0.42 -25.98 2.09
N ARG A 342 -0.70 -25.24 2.05
CA ARG A 342 -1.30 -24.75 0.80
C ARG A 342 -0.50 -23.60 0.18
N TYR A 343 0.11 -22.74 1.01
CA TYR A 343 0.78 -21.51 0.62
C TYR A 343 2.22 -21.45 1.16
N PRO A 344 3.12 -22.32 0.66
CA PRO A 344 4.49 -22.41 1.17
C PRO A 344 5.32 -21.13 0.98
N TYR A 345 5.15 -20.36 -0.11
CA TYR A 345 5.89 -19.11 -0.31
C TYR A 345 5.38 -18.02 0.63
N LEU A 346 4.06 -17.88 0.79
CA LEU A 346 3.45 -16.97 1.76
C LEU A 346 3.90 -17.31 3.20
N TYR A 347 3.95 -18.60 3.54
CA TYR A 347 4.41 -19.03 4.87
C TYR A 347 5.89 -18.75 5.07
N ALA A 348 6.71 -18.92 4.03
CA ALA A 348 8.12 -18.59 4.05
C ALA A 348 8.37 -17.09 4.25
N ALA A 349 7.58 -16.22 3.64
CA ALA A 349 7.62 -14.78 3.93
C ALA A 349 7.20 -14.47 5.38
N HIS A 350 6.08 -15.05 5.85
CA HIS A 350 5.59 -14.84 7.21
C HIS A 350 6.63 -15.21 8.28
N ARG A 351 7.31 -16.36 8.13
CA ARG A 351 8.37 -16.78 9.08
C ARG A 351 9.65 -15.95 8.96
N SER A 352 10.00 -15.49 7.75
CA SER A 352 11.20 -14.66 7.55
C SER A 352 11.04 -13.28 8.22
N LEU A 353 9.82 -12.77 8.29
CA LEU A 353 9.50 -11.44 8.84
C LEU A 353 9.02 -11.47 10.30
N VAL A 354 9.09 -12.62 10.98
CA VAL A 354 8.51 -12.78 12.34
C VAL A 354 9.10 -11.81 13.38
N HIS A 355 10.35 -11.40 13.20
CA HIS A 355 11.05 -10.46 14.08
C HIS A 355 10.98 -9.00 13.62
N HIS A 356 10.28 -8.69 12.53
CA HIS A 356 10.11 -7.35 12.01
C HIS A 356 8.69 -6.85 12.28
N GLU A 357 8.58 -5.58 12.66
CA GLU A 357 7.31 -4.85 12.60
C GLU A 357 7.28 -4.09 11.27
N VAL A 358 6.15 -4.18 10.56
CA VAL A 358 5.94 -3.49 9.29
C VAL A 358 5.18 -2.18 9.55
N GLY A 359 5.57 -1.13 8.86
CA GLY A 359 4.89 0.17 8.90
C GLY A 359 5.21 1.00 7.67
N ILE A 360 4.58 2.18 7.58
CA ILE A 360 4.90 3.18 6.57
C ILE A 360 5.76 4.25 7.24
N ALA A 361 6.93 4.52 6.68
CA ALA A 361 7.78 5.62 7.14
C ALA A 361 7.57 6.86 6.28
N VAL A 362 7.48 8.02 6.93
CA VAL A 362 7.58 9.33 6.28
C VAL A 362 9.06 9.69 6.20
N ILE A 363 9.54 10.00 5.00
CA ILE A 363 10.97 10.18 4.75
C ILE A 363 11.24 11.47 3.96
N GLY A 364 12.43 12.01 4.16
CA GLY A 364 13.04 12.95 3.23
C GLY A 364 13.78 12.19 2.15
N ALA A 365 13.47 12.46 0.87
CA ALA A 365 14.10 11.86 -0.29
C ALA A 365 14.77 12.93 -1.17
N ASN A 366 15.81 12.54 -1.93
CA ASN A 366 16.51 13.44 -2.84
C ASN A 366 15.90 13.51 -4.26
N ALA A 367 14.81 12.79 -4.49
CA ALA A 367 14.02 12.79 -5.73
C ALA A 367 12.56 12.44 -5.39
N ALA A 368 11.66 12.57 -6.37
CA ALA A 368 10.24 12.22 -6.19
C ALA A 368 9.98 10.71 -6.23
N HIS A 369 10.83 9.94 -6.92
CA HIS A 369 10.74 8.48 -6.98
C HIS A 369 12.11 7.84 -7.13
N ALA A 370 12.22 6.56 -6.76
CA ALA A 370 13.49 5.86 -6.72
C ALA A 370 14.12 5.62 -8.11
N GLY A 371 13.31 5.64 -9.17
CA GLY A 371 13.79 5.64 -10.56
C GLY A 371 14.79 6.77 -10.86
N ASP A 372 14.62 7.93 -10.22
CA ASP A 372 15.38 9.17 -10.42
C ASP A 372 16.37 9.45 -9.28
N ALA A 373 16.79 8.42 -8.55
CA ALA A 373 17.77 8.54 -7.48
C ALA A 373 19.06 9.27 -7.95
N ASP A 374 19.63 10.09 -7.06
CA ASP A 374 20.79 10.97 -7.30
C ASP A 374 20.61 12.08 -8.36
N THR A 375 19.39 12.39 -8.82
CA THR A 375 19.17 13.48 -9.79
C THR A 375 19.10 14.88 -9.16
N ASN A 376 18.59 15.01 -7.92
CA ASN A 376 18.35 16.30 -7.26
C ASN A 376 18.97 16.42 -5.86
N ALA A 377 20.29 16.60 -5.78
CA ALA A 377 21.00 16.71 -4.49
C ALA A 377 20.68 17.95 -3.63
N LYS A 378 19.83 18.90 -4.09
CA LYS A 378 19.64 20.22 -3.44
C LYS A 378 18.29 20.42 -2.74
N SER A 379 17.29 19.58 -2.99
CA SER A 379 15.94 19.72 -2.41
C SER A 379 15.48 18.40 -1.81
N ILE A 380 14.95 18.43 -0.58
CA ILE A 380 14.32 17.26 0.04
C ILE A 380 12.86 17.21 -0.38
N ALA A 381 12.48 16.16 -1.09
CA ALA A 381 11.09 15.81 -1.34
C ALA A 381 10.55 15.00 -0.15
N GLY A 382 9.29 15.22 0.21
CA GLY A 382 8.58 14.29 1.08
C GLY A 382 8.27 13.02 0.31
N HIS A 383 8.42 11.87 0.96
CA HIS A 383 8.14 10.55 0.38
C HIS A 383 7.64 9.60 1.47
N ALA A 384 7.02 8.49 1.07
CA ALA A 384 6.55 7.43 1.95
C ALA A 384 7.07 6.08 1.46
N VAL A 385 7.52 5.24 2.39
CA VAL A 385 8.04 3.90 2.06
C VAL A 385 7.60 2.88 3.09
N CYS A 386 7.36 1.65 2.65
CA CYS A 386 7.12 0.56 3.59
C CYS A 386 8.45 0.16 4.25
N VAL A 387 8.53 0.21 5.58
CA VAL A 387 9.72 -0.22 6.33
C VAL A 387 9.43 -1.43 7.18
N PHE A 388 10.45 -2.27 7.34
CA PHE A 388 10.45 -3.46 8.16
C PHE A 388 11.53 -3.26 9.20
N VAL A 389 11.12 -2.86 10.40
CA VAL A 389 12.06 -2.54 11.47
C VAL A 389 12.09 -3.71 12.46
N PRO A 390 13.26 -4.26 12.83
CA PRO A 390 13.33 -5.28 13.84
C PRO A 390 12.61 -4.82 15.12
N LYS A 391 11.71 -5.65 15.65
CA LYS A 391 10.94 -5.35 16.87
C LYS A 391 11.87 -4.96 18.01
N MET A 392 13.01 -5.64 18.14
CA MET A 392 14.04 -5.31 19.13
C MET A 392 14.67 -3.92 18.92
N HIS A 393 14.78 -3.42 17.68
CA HIS A 393 15.26 -2.05 17.43
C HIS A 393 14.22 -1.02 17.89
N ILE A 394 12.94 -1.21 17.56
CA ILE A 394 11.85 -0.34 18.03
C ILE A 394 11.81 -0.31 19.56
N LEU A 395 11.89 -1.47 20.23
CA LEU A 395 11.87 -1.56 21.68
C LEU A 395 13.06 -0.86 22.33
N LYS A 396 14.27 -1.02 21.77
CA LYS A 396 15.48 -0.32 22.25
C LYS A 396 15.34 1.19 22.07
N ALA A 397 14.87 1.64 20.91
CA ALA A 397 14.69 3.04 20.59
C ALA A 397 13.64 3.72 21.49
N LEU A 398 12.53 3.02 21.77
CA LEU A 398 11.52 3.46 22.73
C LEU A 398 12.08 3.50 24.16
N ALA A 399 12.86 2.49 24.57
CA ALA A 399 13.47 2.45 25.91
C ALA A 399 14.52 3.56 26.11
N ALA A 400 15.21 3.96 25.03
CA ALA A 400 16.21 5.01 25.05
C ALA A 400 15.61 6.42 25.11
N ALA A 401 14.34 6.61 24.72
CA ALA A 401 13.64 7.88 24.88
C ALA A 401 13.36 8.16 26.37
N ALA A 402 13.44 9.43 26.79
CA ALA A 402 13.44 9.86 28.19
C ALA A 402 12.25 9.37 29.06
N THR A 403 11.16 8.93 28.45
CA THR A 403 9.92 8.46 29.09
C THR A 403 9.66 6.96 28.94
N GLY A 404 10.56 6.19 28.30
CA GLY A 404 10.20 4.89 27.75
C GLY A 404 10.68 3.64 28.48
N ALA A 405 11.67 3.73 29.37
CA ALA A 405 12.33 2.56 29.96
C ALA A 405 11.40 1.72 30.89
N GLU A 406 10.45 2.36 31.57
CA GLU A 406 9.58 1.73 32.58
C GLU A 406 8.57 0.73 31.97
N HIS A 407 8.28 0.84 30.68
CA HIS A 407 7.25 0.05 30.00
C HIS A 407 7.80 -0.96 28.99
N THR A 408 9.14 -1.09 28.89
CA THR A 408 9.77 -1.89 27.84
C THR A 408 9.46 -3.37 27.96
N LEU A 409 9.34 -3.91 29.17
CA LEU A 409 8.92 -5.31 29.36
C LEU A 409 7.50 -5.53 28.83
N THR A 410 6.56 -4.64 29.14
CA THR A 410 5.18 -4.72 28.63
C THR A 410 5.12 -4.60 27.11
N ARG A 411 5.96 -3.75 26.51
CA ARG A 411 6.07 -3.64 25.04
C ARG A 411 6.68 -4.90 24.42
N LEU A 412 7.67 -5.52 25.07
CA LEU A 412 8.24 -6.80 24.65
C LEU A 412 7.16 -7.89 24.64
N GLU A 413 6.37 -8.00 25.72
CA GLU A 413 5.26 -8.95 25.83
C GLU A 413 4.15 -8.68 24.80
N ALA A 414 3.90 -7.40 24.46
CA ALA A 414 2.95 -7.03 23.42
C ALA A 414 3.41 -7.48 22.02
N MET A 415 4.70 -7.29 21.69
CA MET A 415 5.27 -7.66 20.39
C MET A 415 5.58 -9.16 20.24
N TYR A 416 5.78 -9.86 21.37
CA TYR A 416 6.03 -11.30 21.46
C TYR A 416 5.12 -11.97 22.52
N PRO A 417 3.80 -12.02 22.29
CA PRO A 417 2.88 -12.58 23.26
C PRO A 417 3.09 -14.09 23.41
N SER A 418 3.19 -14.58 24.65
CA SER A 418 3.52 -15.98 24.95
C SER A 418 2.51 -17.00 24.41
N ASN A 419 1.27 -16.57 24.15
CA ASN A 419 0.18 -17.40 23.65
C ASN A 419 0.01 -17.32 22.12
N SER A 420 0.98 -16.77 21.39
CA SER A 420 0.90 -16.64 19.94
C SER A 420 1.52 -17.82 19.20
N ASN A 421 0.98 -18.11 18.01
CA ASN A 421 1.51 -19.11 17.09
C ASN A 421 2.68 -18.57 16.25
N LEU A 422 3.49 -17.66 16.80
CA LEU A 422 4.62 -17.08 16.07
C LEU A 422 5.62 -18.19 15.68
N PRO A 423 6.12 -18.20 14.43
CA PRO A 423 7.10 -19.18 13.97
C PRO A 423 8.51 -18.87 14.50
N ILE A 424 8.68 -18.88 15.82
CA ILE A 424 9.96 -18.72 16.53
C ILE A 424 10.41 -20.07 17.12
N THR A 425 11.70 -20.17 17.43
CA THR A 425 12.31 -21.34 18.07
C THR A 425 12.10 -21.35 19.58
N PHE A 426 12.33 -22.51 20.20
CA PHE A 426 12.27 -22.65 21.67
C PHE A 426 13.29 -21.75 22.38
N ASP A 427 14.51 -21.66 21.86
CA ASP A 427 15.59 -20.87 22.47
C ASP A 427 15.28 -19.36 22.42
N GLU A 428 14.72 -18.87 21.32
CA GLU A 428 14.24 -17.49 21.22
C GLU A 428 13.12 -17.20 22.21
N SER A 429 12.12 -18.09 22.29
CA SER A 429 11.03 -17.97 23.25
C SER A 429 11.54 -17.92 24.69
N LYS A 430 12.55 -18.73 25.03
CA LYS A 430 13.21 -18.73 26.33
C LYS A 430 13.93 -17.39 26.61
N VAL A 431 14.63 -16.83 25.64
CA VAL A 431 15.30 -15.54 25.80
C VAL A 431 14.29 -14.40 25.96
N LEU A 432 13.24 -14.38 25.14
CA LEU A 432 12.19 -13.36 25.19
C LEU A 432 11.41 -13.40 26.50
N SER A 433 11.11 -14.60 27.03
CA SER A 433 10.43 -14.79 28.31
C SER A 433 11.32 -14.56 29.54
N SER A 434 12.64 -14.48 29.38
CA SER A 434 13.58 -14.16 30.46
C SER A 434 13.57 -12.67 30.87
N GLY A 435 12.86 -11.83 30.11
CA GLY A 435 12.70 -10.40 30.37
C GLY A 435 13.60 -9.50 29.52
N TRP A 436 13.35 -8.19 29.61
CA TRP A 436 13.97 -7.18 28.75
C TRP A 436 15.50 -7.13 28.83
N GLN A 437 16.07 -7.21 30.04
CA GLN A 437 17.52 -7.12 30.23
C GLN A 437 18.25 -8.23 29.48
N THR A 438 17.74 -9.46 29.53
CA THR A 438 18.30 -10.60 28.81
C THR A 438 18.07 -10.51 27.30
N ALA A 439 16.84 -10.15 26.88
CA ALA A 439 16.51 -10.07 25.45
C ALA A 439 17.29 -8.95 24.73
N SER A 440 17.44 -7.78 25.36
CA SER A 440 18.07 -6.61 24.75
C SER A 440 19.57 -6.75 24.49
N THR A 441 20.28 -7.56 25.29
CA THR A 441 21.71 -7.84 25.13
C THR A 441 21.98 -9.17 24.43
N SER A 442 20.95 -9.89 23.98
CA SER A 442 21.13 -11.18 23.32
C SER A 442 21.74 -11.00 21.93
N GLU A 443 22.80 -11.75 21.65
CA GLU A 443 23.40 -11.84 20.31
C GLU A 443 22.51 -12.56 19.30
N LEU A 444 21.45 -13.27 19.75
CA LEU A 444 20.49 -13.92 18.85
C LEU A 444 19.87 -12.91 17.88
N PHE A 445 19.61 -11.69 18.32
CA PHE A 445 18.92 -10.68 17.52
C PHE A 445 19.86 -9.64 16.88
N SER A 446 21.18 -9.72 17.10
CA SER A 446 22.12 -8.68 16.67
C SER A 446 22.36 -8.64 15.15
N GLY A 447 22.04 -9.71 14.44
CA GLY A 447 22.14 -9.78 12.97
C GLY A 447 20.93 -9.23 12.22
N LEU A 448 19.87 -8.83 12.93
CA LEU A 448 18.67 -8.27 12.31
C LEU A 448 18.90 -6.80 11.95
N THR A 449 18.53 -6.41 10.74
CA THR A 449 18.63 -5.02 10.26
C THR A 449 17.26 -4.51 9.81
N ALA A 450 17.09 -3.20 9.83
CA ALA A 450 15.95 -2.55 9.20
C ALA A 450 16.06 -2.63 7.68
N LEU A 451 14.91 -2.81 7.03
CA LEU A 451 14.77 -2.95 5.59
C LEU A 451 13.67 -2.00 5.09
N ALA A 452 13.72 -1.65 3.82
CA ALA A 452 12.67 -0.87 3.16
C ALA A 452 12.21 -1.56 1.88
N ALA A 453 10.93 -1.49 1.56
CA ALA A 453 10.41 -1.89 0.25
C ALA A 453 9.86 -0.65 -0.45
N GLU A 454 10.55 -0.26 -1.51
CA GLU A 454 10.16 0.84 -2.40
C GLU A 454 9.13 0.33 -3.41
N GLY A 455 8.07 1.09 -3.64
CA GLY A 455 7.03 0.70 -4.59
C GLY A 455 6.98 1.57 -5.85
N THR A 456 7.71 2.70 -5.86
CA THR A 456 7.83 3.57 -7.04
C THR A 456 8.76 3.00 -8.12
N ALA A 457 9.65 2.07 -7.74
CA ALA A 457 10.46 1.25 -8.61
C ALA A 457 10.86 -0.04 -7.86
N PRO A 458 11.12 -1.17 -8.56
CA PRO A 458 11.69 -2.34 -7.92
C PRO A 458 13.09 -2.02 -7.39
N ALA A 459 13.37 -2.34 -6.13
CA ALA A 459 14.64 -2.02 -5.47
C ALA A 459 15.06 -3.07 -4.45
N ASP A 460 16.37 -3.18 -4.23
CA ASP A 460 16.94 -3.94 -3.12
C ASP A 460 16.51 -3.29 -1.78
N SER A 461 16.13 -4.12 -0.82
CA SER A 461 15.59 -3.67 0.46
C SER A 461 16.61 -3.13 1.45
N ARG A 462 17.91 -3.29 1.17
CA ARG A 462 18.99 -2.81 2.02
C ARG A 462 18.95 -1.28 2.17
N LEU A 463 19.14 -0.83 3.40
CA LEU A 463 19.31 0.59 3.73
C LEU A 463 20.78 1.01 3.84
N TRP A 464 21.66 0.06 4.16
CA TRP A 464 23.08 0.29 4.38
C TRP A 464 23.88 -0.99 4.20
N THR A 465 25.05 -0.88 3.57
CA THR A 465 26.04 -1.96 3.45
C THR A 465 27.26 -1.62 4.32
N PRO A 466 27.48 -2.28 5.46
CA PRO A 466 28.58 -1.94 6.38
C PRO A 466 29.97 -2.12 5.78
N ASP A 467 30.19 -3.16 4.97
CA ASP A 467 31.49 -3.46 4.38
C ASP A 467 31.85 -2.46 3.27
N VAL A 468 33.07 -1.91 3.33
CA VAL A 468 33.52 -0.90 2.37
C VAL A 468 33.70 -1.47 0.97
N GLN A 469 34.25 -2.68 0.84
CA GLN A 469 34.50 -3.28 -0.47
C GLN A 469 33.20 -3.69 -1.16
N GLU A 470 32.26 -4.26 -0.41
CA GLU A 470 30.92 -4.58 -0.87
C GLU A 470 30.18 -3.30 -1.28
N ARG A 471 30.19 -2.25 -0.45
CA ARG A 471 29.58 -0.95 -0.78
C ARG A 471 30.15 -0.32 -2.04
N MET A 472 31.46 -0.41 -2.28
CA MET A 472 32.07 0.04 -3.54
C MET A 472 31.59 -0.78 -4.74
N THR A 473 31.47 -2.10 -4.58
CA THR A 473 30.94 -3.00 -5.61
C THR A 473 29.47 -2.67 -5.92
N ARG A 474 28.67 -2.42 -4.89
CA ARG A 474 27.25 -2.02 -5.01
C ARG A 474 27.10 -0.65 -5.65
N SER A 475 27.97 0.31 -5.33
CA SER A 475 27.97 1.61 -6.00
C SER A 475 28.26 1.48 -7.50
N ALA A 476 29.20 0.61 -7.89
CA ALA A 476 29.50 0.35 -9.29
C ALA A 476 28.33 -0.35 -10.01
N GLN A 477 27.64 -1.27 -9.32
CA GLN A 477 26.43 -1.92 -9.82
C GLN A 477 25.31 -0.90 -10.06
N ALA A 478 25.05 -0.01 -9.09
CA ALA A 478 24.04 1.04 -9.22
C ALA A 478 24.34 2.03 -10.36
N ASP A 479 25.62 2.37 -10.59
CA ASP A 479 26.03 3.17 -11.75
C ASP A 479 25.76 2.45 -13.07
N ALA A 480 25.99 1.14 -13.11
CA ALA A 480 25.72 0.32 -14.29
C ALA A 480 24.21 0.17 -14.56
N GLU A 481 23.39 -0.01 -13.51
CA GLU A 481 21.92 -0.01 -13.57
C GLU A 481 21.38 1.30 -14.13
N LYS A 482 21.97 2.44 -13.74
CA LYS A 482 21.59 3.76 -14.27
C LYS A 482 21.87 3.87 -15.77
N LEU A 483 23.07 3.49 -16.21
CA LEU A 483 23.43 3.51 -17.64
C LEU A 483 22.50 2.64 -18.49
N VAL A 484 22.12 1.48 -17.97
CA VAL A 484 21.17 0.59 -18.66
C VAL A 484 19.76 1.17 -18.66
N ALA A 485 19.28 1.72 -17.54
CA ALA A 485 18.00 2.40 -17.49
C ALA A 485 17.93 3.54 -18.52
N ASP A 486 19.01 4.33 -18.65
CA ASP A 486 19.11 5.39 -19.66
C ASP A 486 19.08 4.82 -21.10
N SER A 487 19.74 3.68 -21.33
CA SER A 487 19.75 3.00 -22.64
C SER A 487 18.39 2.40 -23.04
N LEU A 488 17.58 2.05 -22.04
CA LEU A 488 16.22 1.58 -22.20
C LEU A 488 15.20 2.72 -22.15
N SER A 489 15.64 3.98 -22.04
CA SER A 489 14.75 5.14 -21.95
C SER A 489 14.58 5.83 -23.32
N PRO A 490 13.38 6.38 -23.62
CA PRO A 490 12.14 6.26 -22.86
C PRO A 490 11.51 4.87 -23.04
N SER A 491 11.12 4.21 -21.95
CA SER A 491 10.30 2.99 -22.01
C SER A 491 9.51 2.74 -20.72
N VAL A 492 8.65 1.73 -20.76
CA VAL A 492 7.86 1.24 -19.63
C VAL A 492 8.61 0.25 -18.73
N ALA A 493 9.85 -0.11 -19.09
CA ALA A 493 10.66 -1.03 -18.32
C ALA A 493 11.17 -0.37 -17.03
N LEU A 494 11.05 -1.11 -15.92
CA LEU A 494 11.50 -0.72 -14.60
C LEU A 494 12.71 -1.57 -14.22
N VAL A 495 13.89 -0.96 -14.25
CA VAL A 495 15.15 -1.60 -13.83
C VAL A 495 15.20 -1.71 -12.31
N VAL A 496 15.52 -2.90 -11.79
CA VAL A 496 15.74 -3.14 -10.35
C VAL A 496 16.91 -2.29 -9.86
N LYS A 497 16.69 -1.55 -8.76
CA LYS A 497 17.60 -0.53 -8.26
C LYS A 497 18.38 -0.96 -7.03
N THR A 498 19.67 -0.67 -7.05
CA THR A 498 20.56 -0.66 -5.88
C THR A 498 20.61 0.75 -5.30
N LEU A 499 19.96 0.96 -4.14
CA LEU A 499 19.80 2.31 -3.56
C LEU A 499 20.75 2.61 -2.40
N ASP A 500 21.29 1.60 -1.73
CA ASP A 500 22.05 1.75 -0.47
C ASP A 500 23.50 2.23 -0.62
N ALA A 501 24.00 2.37 -1.84
CA ALA A 501 25.39 2.71 -2.10
C ALA A 501 25.55 3.69 -3.26
N SER A 502 26.24 4.80 -3.01
CA SER A 502 26.66 5.80 -4.01
C SER A 502 28.16 6.06 -3.94
N GLN A 503 28.69 6.81 -4.91
CA GLN A 503 30.11 7.18 -4.97
C GLN A 503 30.58 8.01 -3.77
N ASN A 504 29.67 8.70 -3.08
CA ASN A 504 29.96 9.49 -1.88
C ASN A 504 29.75 8.72 -0.57
N GLY A 505 29.42 7.42 -0.66
CA GLY A 505 29.17 6.56 0.49
C GLY A 505 27.81 6.77 1.17
N ARG A 506 26.91 7.59 0.59
CA ARG A 506 25.53 7.77 1.09
C ARG A 506 24.55 6.90 0.32
N HIS A 507 23.36 6.74 0.87
CA HIS A 507 22.21 6.19 0.18
C HIS A 507 21.81 7.10 -1.00
N ARG A 508 21.42 6.52 -2.14
CA ARG A 508 21.13 7.23 -3.41
C ARG A 508 19.79 7.93 -3.44
N PHE A 509 18.86 7.53 -2.57
CA PHE A 509 17.49 8.03 -2.60
C PHE A 509 17.03 8.63 -1.26
N TYR A 510 16.91 7.79 -0.23
CA TYR A 510 16.57 8.21 1.13
C TYR A 510 17.65 9.10 1.75
N SER A 511 17.24 10.26 2.26
CA SER A 511 18.08 11.14 3.07
C SER A 511 17.90 10.83 4.56
N ASP A 512 16.65 10.89 5.05
CA ASP A 512 16.32 10.64 6.46
C ASP A 512 14.93 10.01 6.61
N PHE A 513 14.77 9.16 7.61
CA PHE A 513 13.50 8.63 8.08
C PHE A 513 13.00 9.48 9.25
N VAL A 514 11.83 10.10 9.12
CA VAL A 514 11.31 11.08 10.08
C VAL A 514 10.29 10.47 11.02
N GLU A 515 9.35 9.70 10.48
CA GLU A 515 8.27 9.09 11.25
C GLU A 515 8.09 7.62 10.87
N LEU A 516 7.56 6.82 11.78
CA LEU A 516 7.08 5.47 11.55
C LEU A 516 5.61 5.38 11.96
N VAL A 517 4.76 5.12 10.98
CA VAL A 517 3.34 4.86 11.16
C VAL A 517 3.13 3.34 11.15
N LEU A 518 2.64 2.81 12.27
CA LEU A 518 2.23 1.42 12.42
C LEU A 518 0.72 1.29 12.23
N ALA A 519 0.25 0.09 11.94
CA ALA A 519 -1.18 -0.20 11.82
C ALA A 519 -1.94 0.08 13.12
N THR A 520 -3.21 0.43 12.99
CA THR A 520 -4.15 0.52 14.14
C THR A 520 -4.37 -0.82 14.84
N SER A 521 -4.02 -1.93 14.18
CA SER A 521 -3.99 -3.27 14.77
C SER A 521 -2.69 -3.59 15.54
N SER A 522 -1.69 -2.70 15.50
CA SER A 522 -0.38 -2.96 16.14
C SER A 522 -0.55 -3.24 17.64
N PRO A 523 0.17 -4.24 18.18
CA PRO A 523 0.14 -4.52 19.61
C PRO A 523 0.57 -3.34 20.49
N LEU A 524 1.35 -2.40 19.95
CA LEU A 524 1.74 -1.18 20.67
C LEU A 524 0.56 -0.24 20.93
N LEU A 525 -0.52 -0.34 20.14
CA LEU A 525 -1.75 0.43 20.32
C LEU A 525 -2.83 -0.37 21.07
N THR A 526 -2.97 -1.65 20.72
CA THR A 526 -4.13 -2.46 21.12
C THR A 526 -3.95 -3.19 22.45
N THR A 527 -2.72 -3.29 22.97
CA THR A 527 -2.46 -4.04 24.22
C THR A 527 -3.02 -3.32 25.45
N PRO A 528 -3.92 -3.94 26.24
CA PRO A 528 -4.55 -3.30 27.40
C PRO A 528 -3.57 -2.82 28.48
N ALA A 529 -2.43 -3.50 28.65
CA ALA A 529 -1.42 -3.11 29.62
C ALA A 529 -0.74 -1.78 29.24
N LEU A 530 -0.49 -1.53 27.95
CA LEU A 530 0.07 -0.27 27.46
C LEU A 530 -0.96 0.86 27.55
N GLN A 531 -2.24 0.56 27.31
CA GLN A 531 -3.34 1.51 27.48
C GLN A 531 -3.49 1.94 28.95
N ARG A 532 -3.45 1.00 29.90
CA ARG A 532 -3.45 1.32 31.34
C ARG A 532 -2.27 2.18 31.77
N ALA A 533 -1.12 2.01 31.11
CA ALA A 533 0.07 2.81 31.35
C ALA A 533 0.04 4.19 30.65
N GLY A 534 -0.93 4.46 29.76
CA GLY A 534 -0.99 5.74 29.04
C GLY A 534 0.03 5.89 27.91
N VAL A 535 0.61 4.79 27.44
CA VAL A 535 1.72 4.79 26.46
C VAL A 535 1.40 4.00 25.20
N ALA A 536 0.13 3.67 24.97
CA ALA A 536 -0.30 2.98 23.76
C ALA A 536 -0.23 3.92 22.55
N THR A 537 0.45 3.51 21.49
CA THR A 537 0.66 4.32 20.29
C THR A 537 0.88 3.46 19.06
N SER A 538 0.57 4.01 17.89
CA SER A 538 0.90 3.44 16.58
C SER A 538 1.70 4.42 15.70
N HIS A 539 2.20 5.53 16.26
CA HIS A 539 2.92 6.52 15.47
C HIS A 539 4.11 7.06 16.24
N LEU A 540 5.30 6.89 15.67
CA LEU A 540 6.57 7.23 16.28
C LEU A 540 7.29 8.27 15.43
N VAL A 541 8.01 9.19 16.08
CA VAL A 541 9.02 10.05 15.46
C VAL A 541 10.38 9.43 15.71
N PHE A 542 11.18 9.29 14.65
CA PHE A 542 12.58 8.91 14.78
C PHE A 542 13.42 10.13 15.10
N THR A 543 14.26 10.00 16.12
CA THR A 543 15.11 11.10 16.58
C THR A 543 16.55 10.63 16.75
N ASP A 544 17.49 11.50 16.40
CA ASP A 544 18.89 11.31 16.74
C ASP A 544 19.10 11.62 18.23
N ALA A 545 19.66 10.66 18.97
CA ALA A 545 19.87 10.77 20.41
C ALA A 545 20.80 11.94 20.79
N ALA A 546 21.71 12.35 19.91
CA ALA A 546 22.66 13.42 20.18
C ALA A 546 22.02 14.81 20.03
N SER A 547 21.24 15.02 18.97
CA SER A 547 20.61 16.32 18.67
C SER A 547 19.19 16.48 19.20
N GLY A 548 18.48 15.37 19.47
CA GLY A 548 17.06 15.35 19.81
C GLY A 548 16.14 15.77 18.66
N LYS A 549 16.69 16.01 17.45
CA LYS A 549 15.93 16.40 16.27
C LYS A 549 15.33 15.19 15.58
N ALA A 550 14.24 15.41 14.85
CA ALA A 550 13.66 14.35 14.05
C ALA A 550 14.50 14.07 12.81
N GLY A 551 14.40 12.84 12.29
CA GLY A 551 15.17 12.39 11.14
C GLY A 551 16.35 11.50 11.56
N ILE A 552 16.42 10.31 10.99
CA ILE A 552 17.59 9.43 11.08
C ILE A 552 17.99 8.96 9.69
N GLY A 553 19.28 9.02 9.38
CA GLY A 553 19.81 8.52 8.11
C GLY A 553 19.63 7.00 7.95
N PRO A 554 19.68 6.46 6.72
CA PRO A 554 19.51 5.03 6.44
C PRO A 554 20.46 4.12 7.23
N GLN A 555 21.72 4.54 7.42
CA GLN A 555 22.67 3.84 8.28
C GLN A 555 22.17 3.74 9.72
N GLY A 556 21.71 4.85 10.30
CA GLY A 556 21.26 4.87 11.68
C GLY A 556 20.01 4.02 11.91
N LEU A 557 19.09 4.01 10.94
CA LEU A 557 17.92 3.13 10.98
C LEU A 557 18.31 1.65 10.88
N ALA A 558 19.22 1.30 9.95
CA ALA A 558 19.73 -0.06 9.76
C ALA A 558 20.42 -0.60 11.02
N GLU A 559 21.27 0.21 11.63
CA GLU A 559 22.06 -0.14 12.82
C GLU A 559 21.26 -0.08 14.13
N GLY A 560 20.05 0.48 14.13
CA GLY A 560 19.26 0.66 15.34
C GLY A 560 19.76 1.80 16.25
N SER A 561 20.54 2.74 15.72
CA SER A 561 21.16 3.85 16.45
C SER A 561 20.27 5.10 16.44
N TYR A 562 19.06 4.96 16.97
CA TYR A 562 18.07 6.04 17.08
C TYR A 562 17.22 5.93 18.33
N GLN A 563 16.52 7.02 18.65
CA GLN A 563 15.43 7.05 19.62
C GLN A 563 14.09 7.11 18.88
N ALA A 564 13.06 6.53 19.48
CA ALA A 564 11.70 6.60 18.99
C ALA A 564 10.82 7.28 20.04
N VAL A 565 10.16 8.37 19.64
CA VAL A 565 9.27 9.13 20.52
C VAL A 565 7.84 8.95 20.01
N PRO A 566 6.88 8.50 20.84
CA PRO A 566 5.47 8.48 20.45
C PRO A 566 5.02 9.87 20.02
N LEU A 567 4.48 9.99 18.80
CA LEU A 567 3.93 11.25 18.33
C LEU A 567 2.68 11.64 19.13
N TRP A 568 1.90 10.63 19.51
CA TRP A 568 0.78 10.71 20.43
C TRP A 568 0.68 9.40 21.21
N SER A 569 -0.07 9.39 22.32
CA SER A 569 -0.32 8.19 23.10
C SER A 569 -1.73 8.20 23.70
N MET A 570 -2.30 7.02 23.92
CA MET A 570 -3.63 6.85 24.49
C MET A 570 -3.58 6.12 25.84
N GLY A 571 -4.45 6.57 26.75
CA GLY A 571 -4.71 5.95 28.05
C GLY A 571 -5.91 5.01 28.06
N ALA A 572 -6.13 4.34 29.19
CA ALA A 572 -7.20 3.36 29.36
C ALA A 572 -8.62 3.96 29.27
N SER A 573 -8.79 5.27 29.49
CA SER A 573 -10.07 5.96 29.29
C SER A 573 -10.40 6.14 27.81
N ASP A 574 -9.38 6.44 27.01
CA ASP A 574 -9.54 6.93 25.64
C ASP A 574 -9.47 5.77 24.64
N ALA A 575 -8.58 4.81 24.89
CA ALA A 575 -8.29 3.73 23.97
C ALA A 575 -9.52 2.87 23.60
N PRO A 576 -10.38 2.42 24.54
CA PRO A 576 -11.56 1.64 24.17
C PRO A 576 -12.51 2.39 23.24
N ILE A 577 -12.75 3.69 23.52
CA ILE A 577 -13.64 4.55 22.73
C ILE A 577 -13.11 4.70 21.29
N VAL A 578 -11.81 5.00 21.15
CA VAL A 578 -11.18 5.17 19.84
C VAL A 578 -11.10 3.84 19.08
N LEU A 579 -10.77 2.73 19.76
CA LEU A 579 -10.68 1.42 19.12
C LEU A 579 -12.04 0.88 18.67
N ASP A 580 -13.12 1.15 19.41
CA ASP A 580 -14.47 0.79 19.00
C ASP A 580 -14.89 1.61 17.77
N ALA A 581 -14.58 2.90 17.75
CA ALA A 581 -14.81 3.78 16.61
C ALA A 581 -14.00 3.38 15.36
N LEU A 582 -12.73 2.97 15.53
CA LEU A 582 -11.90 2.45 14.44
C LEU A 582 -12.48 1.16 13.82
N ARG A 583 -13.07 0.27 14.63
CA ARG A 583 -13.75 -0.92 14.11
C ARG A 583 -14.95 -0.55 13.25
N GLU A 584 -15.66 0.52 13.58
CA GLU A 584 -16.74 1.01 12.74
C GLU A 584 -16.22 1.62 11.42
N VAL A 585 -15.15 2.42 11.45
CA VAL A 585 -14.53 2.95 10.23
C VAL A 585 -14.15 1.83 9.26
N GLN A 586 -13.58 0.73 9.76
CA GLN A 586 -13.26 -0.44 8.95
C GLN A 586 -14.49 -1.07 8.25
N THR A 587 -15.69 -0.92 8.81
CA THR A 587 -16.93 -1.34 8.12
C THR A 587 -17.41 -0.33 7.08
N ASN A 588 -16.92 0.91 7.12
CA ASN A 588 -17.23 2.00 6.19
C ASN A 588 -16.13 2.25 5.15
N THR A 589 -15.22 1.29 4.96
CA THR A 589 -14.29 1.28 3.81
C THR A 589 -14.89 0.48 2.65
N MET A 590 -14.68 0.93 1.42
CA MET A 590 -15.13 0.25 0.21
C MET A 590 -14.63 -1.20 0.16
N ALA A 591 -15.61 -2.09 0.07
CA ALA A 591 -15.40 -3.52 -0.10
C ALA A 591 -14.60 -3.86 -1.37
N ARG A 592 -13.87 -4.98 -1.38
CA ARG A 592 -13.11 -5.43 -2.57
C ARG A 592 -14.01 -5.72 -3.79
N ARG A 593 -13.46 -5.68 -5.01
CA ARG A 593 -14.16 -6.14 -6.22
C ARG A 593 -14.37 -7.67 -6.22
N LYS A 594 -15.37 -8.13 -6.98
CA LYS A 594 -15.72 -9.56 -7.08
C LYS A 594 -14.79 -10.31 -8.03
N GLY A 595 -13.90 -11.11 -7.46
CA GLY A 595 -13.05 -12.03 -8.23
C GLY A 595 -11.98 -11.32 -9.09
N PRO A 596 -11.29 -12.07 -9.97
CA PRO A 596 -10.35 -11.51 -10.93
C PRO A 596 -11.03 -10.50 -11.86
N VAL A 597 -10.28 -9.49 -12.29
CA VAL A 597 -10.75 -8.52 -13.29
C VAL A 597 -10.93 -9.21 -14.64
N THR A 598 -12.09 -9.03 -15.26
CA THR A 598 -12.32 -9.46 -16.64
C THR A 598 -11.82 -8.36 -17.59
N LEU A 599 -10.84 -8.67 -18.42
CA LEU A 599 -10.33 -7.75 -19.43
C LEU A 599 -11.41 -7.48 -20.48
N ASN A 600 -11.59 -6.21 -20.83
CA ASN A 600 -12.42 -5.82 -21.98
C ASN A 600 -11.72 -6.18 -23.31
N ASP A 601 -12.43 -6.07 -24.43
CA ASP A 601 -11.90 -6.46 -25.76
C ASP A 601 -10.61 -5.71 -26.12
N TYR A 602 -10.51 -4.43 -25.77
CA TYR A 602 -9.31 -3.62 -26.01
C TYR A 602 -8.12 -4.09 -25.17
N GLN A 603 -8.32 -4.32 -23.87
CA GLN A 603 -7.28 -4.82 -22.96
C GLN A 603 -6.82 -6.22 -23.34
N ALA A 604 -7.76 -7.09 -23.73
CA ALA A 604 -7.45 -8.44 -24.17
C ALA A 604 -6.63 -8.45 -25.48
N ALA A 605 -6.96 -7.59 -26.44
CA ALA A 605 -6.18 -7.43 -27.67
C ALA A 605 -4.78 -6.86 -27.37
N SER A 606 -4.72 -5.80 -26.56
CA SER A 606 -3.47 -5.15 -26.15
C SER A 606 -2.53 -6.11 -25.42
N LEU A 607 -3.05 -6.96 -24.52
CA LEU A 607 -2.24 -7.97 -23.84
C LEU A 607 -1.64 -8.97 -24.82
N ARG A 608 -2.41 -9.43 -25.83
CA ARG A 608 -1.91 -10.35 -26.85
C ARG A 608 -0.80 -9.72 -27.69
N ASP A 609 -0.97 -8.46 -28.08
CA ASP A 609 0.03 -7.72 -28.83
C ASP A 609 1.30 -7.48 -28.00
N SER A 610 1.16 -7.11 -26.73
CA SER A 610 2.27 -7.01 -25.78
C SER A 610 3.02 -8.33 -25.62
N LEU A 611 2.32 -9.45 -25.47
CA LEU A 611 2.94 -10.77 -25.34
C LEU A 611 3.66 -11.21 -26.62
N LYS A 612 3.14 -10.85 -27.80
CA LYS A 612 3.84 -11.05 -29.07
C LYS A 612 5.13 -10.23 -29.13
N ALA A 613 5.12 -8.97 -28.68
CA ALA A 613 6.35 -8.17 -28.61
C ALA A 613 7.37 -8.80 -27.65
N VAL A 614 6.92 -9.42 -26.56
CA VAL A 614 7.76 -10.16 -25.61
C VAL A 614 8.37 -11.42 -26.24
N ASP A 615 7.61 -12.18 -27.07
CA ASP A 615 8.15 -13.29 -27.86
C ASP A 615 9.31 -12.81 -28.75
N GLU A 616 9.16 -11.64 -29.37
CA GLU A 616 10.21 -11.06 -30.22
C GLU A 616 11.41 -10.54 -29.41
N ILE A 617 11.21 -10.10 -28.16
CA ILE A 617 12.27 -9.76 -27.21
C ILE A 617 13.08 -11.01 -26.86
N GLU A 618 12.45 -12.12 -26.54
CA GLU A 618 13.15 -13.38 -26.23
C GLU A 618 14.04 -13.84 -27.39
N VAL A 619 13.52 -13.77 -28.62
CA VAL A 619 14.31 -14.09 -29.81
C VAL A 619 15.49 -13.13 -29.96
N ALA A 620 15.31 -11.83 -29.67
CA ALA A 620 16.41 -10.86 -29.74
C ALA A 620 17.49 -11.15 -28.68
N LEU A 621 17.09 -11.44 -27.44
CA LEU A 621 18.00 -11.74 -26.33
C LEU A 621 18.80 -13.03 -26.56
N ALA A 622 18.19 -14.06 -27.16
CA ALA A 622 18.88 -15.29 -27.52
C ALA A 622 19.96 -15.08 -28.59
N ASN A 623 19.85 -14.02 -29.39
CA ASN A 623 20.80 -13.66 -30.46
C ASN A 623 21.82 -12.57 -30.05
N GLY A 624 21.78 -12.11 -28.79
CA GLY A 624 22.64 -11.04 -28.28
C GLY A 624 24.12 -11.44 -28.12
N THR A 625 24.98 -10.45 -27.83
CA THR A 625 26.44 -10.69 -27.70
C THR A 625 26.87 -11.17 -26.30
N THR A 626 27.76 -12.16 -26.25
CA THR A 626 28.25 -12.87 -25.04
C THR A 626 29.53 -12.29 -24.42
N LYS A 627 29.82 -11.01 -24.62
CA LYS A 627 31.03 -10.35 -24.05
C LYS A 627 30.91 -10.20 -22.52
N PRO A 628 31.97 -9.80 -21.79
CA PRO A 628 31.84 -9.52 -20.36
C PRO A 628 30.80 -8.41 -20.15
N ASN A 629 29.63 -8.80 -19.64
CA ASN A 629 28.41 -8.02 -19.64
C ASN A 629 28.05 -7.56 -18.22
N THR A 630 27.33 -6.44 -18.13
CA THR A 630 26.61 -6.05 -16.90
C THR A 630 25.27 -6.76 -16.91
N SER A 631 24.99 -7.59 -15.89
CA SER A 631 23.72 -8.28 -15.73
C SER A 631 22.77 -7.48 -14.84
N ILE A 632 21.57 -7.20 -15.36
CA ILE A 632 20.54 -6.37 -14.73
C ILE A 632 19.18 -7.01 -14.97
N VAL A 633 18.28 -6.80 -14.01
CA VAL A 633 16.88 -7.22 -14.12
C VAL A 633 16.02 -6.01 -14.42
N ALA A 634 15.13 -6.14 -15.39
CA ALA A 634 14.04 -5.20 -15.62
C ALA A 634 12.68 -5.91 -15.52
N THR A 635 11.67 -5.18 -15.09
CA THR A 635 10.28 -5.66 -15.04
C THR A 635 9.36 -4.67 -15.74
N VAL A 636 8.11 -5.05 -15.96
CA VAL A 636 7.08 -4.15 -16.48
C VAL A 636 5.84 -4.32 -15.61
N SER A 637 5.12 -3.22 -15.35
CA SER A 637 3.86 -3.31 -14.62
C SER A 637 2.80 -4.04 -15.44
N TYR A 638 1.85 -4.70 -14.77
CA TYR A 638 0.76 -5.37 -15.47
C TYR A 638 -0.07 -4.38 -16.30
N SER A 639 -0.21 -3.15 -15.81
CA SER A 639 -0.84 -2.03 -16.50
C SER A 639 -0.21 -1.73 -17.87
N ALA A 640 1.13 -1.79 -17.96
CA ALA A 640 1.84 -1.59 -19.22
C ALA A 640 1.49 -2.69 -20.25
N LEU A 641 1.32 -3.93 -19.78
CA LEU A 641 0.98 -5.06 -20.66
C LEU A 641 -0.41 -4.95 -21.25
N VAL A 642 -1.40 -4.50 -20.47
CA VAL A 642 -2.79 -4.46 -20.90
C VAL A 642 -3.19 -3.15 -21.60
N HIS A 643 -2.37 -2.09 -21.52
CA HIS A 643 -2.70 -0.78 -22.11
C HIS A 643 -1.63 -0.18 -23.03
N ASN A 644 -0.39 -0.64 -23.03
CA ASN A 644 0.72 0.02 -23.74
C ASN A 644 1.51 -0.91 -24.69
N PRO A 645 0.88 -1.64 -25.63
CA PRO A 645 1.58 -2.59 -26.51
C PRO A 645 2.69 -1.93 -27.34
N SER A 646 2.48 -0.71 -27.85
CA SER A 646 3.51 0.03 -28.59
C SER A 646 4.74 0.38 -27.75
N SER A 647 4.60 0.52 -26.43
CA SER A 647 5.75 0.74 -25.55
C SER A 647 6.58 -0.53 -25.37
N LEU A 648 5.96 -1.71 -25.45
CA LEU A 648 6.68 -3.00 -25.45
C LEU A 648 7.38 -3.23 -26.79
N GLU A 649 6.80 -2.80 -27.91
CA GLU A 649 7.48 -2.79 -29.21
C GLU A 649 8.71 -1.86 -29.21
N LEU A 650 8.60 -0.68 -28.58
CA LEU A 650 9.75 0.21 -28.40
C LEU A 650 10.82 -0.43 -27.51
N LEU A 651 10.43 -1.06 -26.39
CA LEU A 651 11.36 -1.79 -25.53
C LEU A 651 12.09 -2.91 -26.30
N ARG A 652 11.37 -3.66 -27.15
CA ARG A 652 11.95 -4.65 -28.05
C ARG A 652 13.02 -4.06 -28.95
N ASP A 653 12.73 -2.91 -29.57
CA ASP A 653 13.67 -2.26 -30.47
C ASP A 653 14.89 -1.73 -29.71
N LEU A 654 14.71 -1.18 -28.51
CA LEU A 654 15.81 -0.73 -27.64
C LEU A 654 16.71 -1.90 -27.22
N ILE A 655 16.15 -3.02 -26.77
CA ILE A 655 16.91 -4.24 -26.42
C ILE A 655 17.66 -4.78 -27.63
N ARG A 656 17.03 -4.82 -28.80
CA ARG A 656 17.66 -5.30 -30.04
C ARG A 656 18.83 -4.40 -30.44
N ASN A 657 18.65 -3.08 -30.34
CA ASN A 657 19.65 -2.09 -30.73
C ASN A 657 20.82 -2.00 -29.75
N SER A 658 20.60 -2.32 -28.47
CA SER A 658 21.67 -2.35 -27.47
C SER A 658 22.58 -3.57 -27.59
N GLY A 659 22.16 -4.61 -28.32
CA GLY A 659 22.90 -5.87 -28.44
C GLY A 659 22.90 -6.70 -27.16
N ALA A 660 21.97 -6.42 -26.25
CA ALA A 660 21.80 -7.15 -25.00
C ALA A 660 21.48 -8.63 -25.29
N SER A 661 22.01 -9.51 -24.43
CA SER A 661 21.64 -10.92 -24.36
C SER A 661 20.87 -11.18 -23.07
N GLY A 662 20.18 -12.33 -22.96
CA GLY A 662 19.40 -12.59 -21.75
C GLY A 662 18.30 -13.63 -21.92
N VAL A 663 17.42 -13.66 -20.92
CA VAL A 663 16.20 -14.46 -20.92
C VAL A 663 15.03 -13.65 -20.39
N VAL A 664 13.81 -14.01 -20.79
CA VAL A 664 12.59 -13.48 -20.21
C VAL A 664 11.96 -14.58 -19.36
N ASP A 665 11.75 -14.29 -18.08
CA ASP A 665 10.99 -15.16 -17.20
C ASP A 665 9.52 -14.76 -17.26
N ARG A 666 8.67 -15.76 -17.55
CA ARG A 666 7.22 -15.58 -17.67
C ARG A 666 6.53 -16.46 -16.64
N VAL A 667 5.75 -15.84 -15.76
CA VAL A 667 5.02 -16.58 -14.71
C VAL A 667 3.55 -16.21 -14.78
N SER A 668 2.68 -17.21 -14.94
CA SER A 668 1.23 -17.01 -14.86
C SER A 668 0.82 -16.73 -13.42
N ILE A 669 -0.04 -15.73 -13.23
CA ILE A 669 -0.57 -15.32 -11.92
C ILE A 669 -2.08 -15.60 -11.90
N PRO A 670 -2.51 -16.78 -11.42
CA PRO A 670 -3.92 -17.16 -11.42
C PRO A 670 -4.76 -16.20 -10.58
N GLY A 671 -5.95 -15.85 -11.06
CA GLY A 671 -6.89 -15.01 -10.33
C GLY A 671 -6.50 -13.52 -10.26
N LEU A 672 -5.45 -13.10 -10.98
CA LEU A 672 -5.14 -11.68 -11.16
C LEU A 672 -6.14 -11.04 -12.14
N ALA A 673 -6.27 -11.61 -13.33
CA ALA A 673 -7.16 -11.16 -14.39
C ALA A 673 -7.56 -12.32 -15.30
N LYS A 674 -8.67 -12.16 -16.04
CA LYS A 674 -9.20 -13.15 -16.98
C LYS A 674 -9.62 -12.52 -18.29
N TYR A 675 -9.54 -13.29 -19.37
CA TYR A 675 -10.23 -12.98 -20.62
C TYR A 675 -11.74 -13.16 -20.44
N ALA A 676 -12.54 -12.55 -21.33
CA ALA A 676 -14.00 -12.75 -21.36
C ALA A 676 -14.43 -14.23 -21.51
N THR A 677 -13.54 -15.09 -22.05
CA THR A 677 -13.72 -16.54 -22.15
C THR A 677 -13.58 -17.28 -20.80
N GLY A 678 -13.09 -16.60 -19.76
CA GLY A 678 -12.77 -17.17 -18.45
C GLY A 678 -11.34 -17.72 -18.31
N GLU A 679 -10.54 -17.70 -19.39
CA GLU A 679 -9.12 -18.06 -19.38
C GLU A 679 -8.29 -17.07 -18.57
N GLU A 680 -7.23 -17.55 -17.89
CA GLU A 680 -6.32 -16.71 -17.11
C GLU A 680 -5.55 -15.74 -18.00
N ALA A 681 -5.51 -14.48 -17.60
CA ALA A 681 -4.80 -13.39 -18.28
C ALA A 681 -3.72 -12.74 -17.40
N GLY A 682 -3.56 -13.21 -16.15
CA GLY A 682 -2.52 -12.75 -15.24
C GLY A 682 -1.15 -13.29 -15.64
N VAL A 683 -0.20 -12.40 -15.90
CA VAL A 683 1.18 -12.74 -16.25
C VAL A 683 2.16 -11.73 -15.66
N PHE A 684 3.19 -12.24 -15.00
CA PHE A 684 4.36 -11.50 -14.54
C PHE A 684 5.51 -11.74 -15.52
N LEU A 685 6.23 -10.67 -15.85
CA LEU A 685 7.37 -10.70 -16.76
C LEU A 685 8.60 -10.05 -16.12
N ALA A 686 9.71 -10.77 -16.14
CA ALA A 686 11.03 -10.24 -15.80
C ALA A 686 12.00 -10.46 -16.96
N PHE A 687 12.78 -9.43 -17.28
CA PHE A 687 13.79 -9.44 -18.32
C PHE A 687 15.16 -9.48 -17.64
N ASN A 688 15.84 -10.63 -17.69
CA ASN A 688 17.21 -10.78 -17.20
C ASN A 688 18.15 -10.42 -18.34
N LEU A 689 18.64 -9.19 -18.31
CA LEU A 689 19.40 -8.58 -19.39
C LEU A 689 20.89 -8.58 -19.08
N SER A 690 21.70 -8.81 -20.09
CA SER A 690 23.15 -8.74 -20.05
C SER A 690 23.63 -7.82 -21.16
N PHE A 691 24.11 -6.63 -20.78
CA PHE A 691 24.52 -5.58 -21.73
C PHE A 691 26.02 -5.64 -22.03
N PRO A 692 26.42 -5.47 -23.31
CA PRO A 692 27.81 -5.32 -23.67
C PRO A 692 28.38 -4.03 -23.06
N ARG A 693 29.56 -4.14 -22.43
CA ARG A 693 30.31 -3.00 -21.91
C ARG A 693 30.89 -2.11 -23.00
#